data_AF-A0A946GEN1-F1
#
_entry.id   AF-A0A946GEN1-F1
#
_cell.length_a   1.000
_cell.length_b   1.000
_cell.length_c   1.000
_cell.angle_alpha   90.00
_cell.angle_beta   90.00
_cell.angle_gamma   90.00
#
_symmetry.space_group_name_H-M   'P 1'
#
loop_
_entity.id
_entity.type
_entity.pdbx_description
1 polymer ?
#
loop_
_entity_poly.entity_id
_entity_poly.type
_entity_poly.pdbx_seq_one_letter_code
_entity_poly.pdbx_strand_id
1 'polypeptide(L)'
;AVAVVAMLFGVLVGTSASAQSVSQSIPALANIAGLSNLAVSNVQTNSQTGVVTGTVTVKGESATVVGFKLGNNSAAAVIPAKFKLTDFVPLPNGTPLSNVSFKNAAFIVLPAGAGNGAIAKVNLPGALSGALAGTGTHISLKDGVSLIGPMTVPSTGPVTRLLAAIGHNGRTLPLVAPLPSDLFSYNLIPPSQQSDDQLAKSRAMRAAILDSLDFNLSLPSVTLAGLPGAEPLTNSTLSVKSRKKTTGTGQDYDLGIAGGMNIDLKGKKIPFAVGLTQKPTQTGASELDIAGTSSQKVTMEMFRTFDIDGLSFAASRNDNKWTATVDGKTKLNNKDIDVTVNIKPGATPAAKPVFDIAVKTPMAVTDVIPAMTIQGFSDITLENLIVRDNQAAAAIKVRGTDADILYFRDTPSGPAKIAVMPKAFKLADYIPVLAGTPMDAASFDNMSLIWVGAGQGQNNVAATSITQKPLADRLTAAGTGLDFKPGLNLFGVATFPATSDIGTLLTGVGMTSLKLPLRGTIAGAMFSTGGGATARNAILDTLDLTLPLGALKPPGMPAYLNFADKGILHLDGANTNGQRTFQYRVKDAIDITVAGKKATFAGAFSLNKTGQQSNIELNGTTTDSLSFPGFTAFDTKTLGLNAARNGNVWTVKMAATAALNNKDIDLTA
;
A
#
# COMPACT_ATOMS: atom_id res chain seq x y z
N ALA A 1 53.00 10.17 -78.66
CA ALA A 1 51.69 10.01 -79.31
C ALA A 1 50.64 10.65 -78.42
N VAL A 2 50.05 11.74 -78.91
CA VAL A 2 48.99 12.51 -78.25
C VAL A 2 47.67 11.80 -78.51
N ALA A 3 46.87 11.54 -77.47
CA ALA A 3 45.48 11.11 -77.62
C ALA A 3 44.60 11.93 -76.70
N VAL A 4 43.89 12.88 -77.33
CA VAL A 4 42.88 13.75 -76.75
C VAL A 4 41.61 12.91 -76.53
N VAL A 5 41.13 12.84 -75.29
CA VAL A 5 39.82 12.29 -74.95
C VAL A 5 38.80 13.42 -75.05
N ALA A 6 37.94 13.36 -76.06
CA ALA A 6 36.85 14.29 -76.27
C ALA A 6 35.75 14.06 -75.22
N MET A 7 35.48 15.07 -74.39
CA MET A 7 34.26 15.19 -73.60
C MET A 7 33.08 15.46 -74.54
N LEU A 8 32.15 14.52 -74.63
CA LEU A 8 30.84 14.77 -75.23
C LEU A 8 30.00 15.60 -74.26
N PHE A 9 29.87 16.89 -74.54
CA PHE A 9 28.83 17.75 -73.95
C PHE A 9 27.47 17.31 -74.49
N GLY A 10 26.65 16.67 -73.65
CA GLY A 10 25.23 16.49 -73.91
C GLY A 10 24.52 17.84 -73.82
N VAL A 11 24.16 18.39 -74.97
CA VAL A 11 23.35 19.60 -75.12
C VAL A 11 22.00 19.39 -74.45
N LEU A 12 21.73 20.16 -73.40
CA LEU A 12 20.41 20.26 -72.77
C LEU A 12 19.50 21.06 -73.71
N VAL A 13 18.74 20.36 -74.55
CA VAL A 13 17.71 20.99 -75.38
C VAL A 13 16.54 21.35 -74.47
N GLY A 14 16.51 22.60 -74.01
CA GLY A 14 15.34 23.19 -73.37
C GLY A 14 14.25 23.41 -74.41
N THR A 15 13.39 22.43 -74.63
CA THR A 15 12.11 22.67 -75.32
C THR A 15 11.19 23.40 -74.35
N SER A 16 10.80 24.61 -74.69
CA SER A 16 9.71 25.35 -74.04
C SER A 16 8.41 24.58 -74.23
N ALA A 17 8.12 23.66 -73.32
CA ALA A 17 6.84 22.98 -73.24
C ALA A 17 5.75 23.99 -72.87
N SER A 18 4.61 23.92 -73.55
CA SER A 18 3.35 24.57 -73.13
C SER A 18 3.14 24.33 -71.64
N ALA A 19 2.73 25.36 -70.89
CA ALA A 19 2.53 25.29 -69.43
C ALA A 19 1.74 24.02 -69.05
N GLN A 20 2.44 23.03 -68.50
CA GLN A 20 1.82 21.80 -68.02
C GLN A 20 1.13 22.06 -66.68
N SER A 21 -0.02 21.45 -66.49
CA SER A 21 -0.69 21.46 -65.19
C SER A 21 -0.22 20.30 -64.31
N VAL A 22 -0.32 20.45 -63.00
CA VAL A 22 0.03 19.40 -62.03
C VAL A 22 -0.66 18.08 -62.33
N SER A 23 -1.95 18.09 -62.69
CA SER A 23 -2.71 16.88 -63.00
C SER A 23 -2.18 16.12 -64.22
N GLN A 24 -1.59 16.82 -65.19
CA GLN A 24 -0.96 16.20 -66.37
C GLN A 24 0.39 15.56 -66.04
N SER A 25 1.18 16.18 -65.15
CA SER A 25 2.50 15.67 -64.77
C SER A 25 2.46 14.66 -63.63
N ILE A 26 1.50 14.77 -62.70
CA ILE A 26 1.35 13.93 -61.50
C ILE A 26 -0.14 13.54 -61.35
N PRO A 27 -0.59 12.44 -61.99
CA PRO A 27 -2.01 12.05 -62.02
C PRO A 27 -2.66 11.82 -60.65
N ALA A 28 -1.86 11.45 -59.62
CA ALA A 28 -2.36 11.28 -58.26
C ALA A 28 -2.93 12.56 -57.63
N LEU A 29 -2.62 13.74 -58.19
CA LEU A 29 -3.13 15.04 -57.74
C LEU A 29 -4.32 15.55 -58.59
N ALA A 30 -4.76 14.79 -59.60
CA ALA A 30 -5.80 15.25 -60.53
C ALA A 30 -7.14 15.56 -59.85
N ASN A 31 -7.47 14.86 -58.77
CA ASN A 31 -8.72 15.02 -58.04
C ASN A 31 -8.59 15.91 -56.78
N ILE A 32 -7.42 16.53 -56.56
CA ILE A 32 -7.22 17.41 -55.40
C ILE A 32 -7.55 18.84 -55.79
N ALA A 33 -8.71 19.30 -55.33
CA ALA A 33 -9.20 20.65 -55.58
C ALA A 33 -8.18 21.69 -55.09
N GLY A 34 -7.85 22.65 -55.97
CA GLY A 34 -6.84 23.69 -55.71
C GLY A 34 -5.40 23.30 -56.05
N LEU A 35 -5.13 22.02 -56.38
CA LEU A 35 -3.81 21.58 -56.88
C LEU A 35 -3.83 21.16 -58.35
N SER A 36 -4.89 20.51 -58.81
CA SER A 36 -4.97 19.85 -60.12
C SER A 36 -4.60 20.75 -61.32
N ASN A 37 -4.97 22.02 -61.24
CA ASN A 37 -4.84 23.00 -62.34
C ASN A 37 -3.66 23.96 -62.15
N LEU A 38 -2.86 23.80 -61.09
CA LEU A 38 -1.69 24.65 -60.89
C LEU A 38 -0.67 24.42 -62.01
N ALA A 39 -0.04 25.49 -62.48
CA ALA A 39 1.08 25.40 -63.40
C ALA A 39 2.27 24.75 -62.67
N VAL A 40 2.88 23.76 -63.31
CA VAL A 40 4.10 23.11 -62.81
C VAL A 40 5.30 23.48 -63.67
N SER A 41 6.42 23.77 -63.04
CA SER A 41 7.70 24.05 -63.68
C SER A 41 8.76 23.03 -63.24
N ASN A 42 9.88 22.96 -63.96
CA ASN A 42 11.02 22.09 -63.65
C ASN A 42 10.63 20.61 -63.45
N VAL A 43 9.73 20.09 -64.29
CA VAL A 43 9.30 18.69 -64.21
C VAL A 43 10.46 17.77 -64.59
N GLN A 44 10.81 16.85 -63.70
CA GLN A 44 11.81 15.81 -63.92
C GLN A 44 11.19 14.45 -63.64
N THR A 45 11.44 13.47 -64.50
CA THR A 45 11.01 12.09 -64.30
C THR A 45 12.24 11.19 -64.18
N ASN A 46 12.36 10.48 -63.07
CA ASN A 46 13.38 9.45 -62.90
C ASN A 46 12.89 8.16 -63.57
N SER A 47 13.48 7.81 -64.71
CA SER A 47 13.04 6.65 -65.51
C SER A 47 13.27 5.30 -64.81
N GLN A 48 14.17 5.23 -63.83
CA GLN A 48 14.49 4.01 -63.09
C GLN A 48 13.52 3.75 -61.94
N THR A 49 13.07 4.80 -61.24
CA THR A 49 12.19 4.67 -60.07
C THR A 49 10.74 5.05 -60.36
N GLY A 50 10.46 5.66 -61.51
CA GLY A 50 9.14 6.19 -61.87
C GLY A 50 8.72 7.41 -61.04
N VAL A 51 9.63 7.99 -60.25
CA VAL A 51 9.36 9.20 -59.45
C VAL A 51 9.38 10.42 -60.35
N VAL A 52 8.32 11.24 -60.26
CA VAL A 52 8.19 12.52 -60.95
C VAL A 52 8.33 13.63 -59.93
N THR A 53 9.15 14.65 -60.19
CA THR A 53 9.28 15.84 -59.36
C THR A 53 8.99 17.10 -60.16
N GLY A 54 8.45 18.14 -59.53
CA GLY A 54 8.26 19.44 -60.15
C GLY A 54 8.11 20.54 -59.11
N THR A 55 8.01 21.79 -59.57
CA THR A 55 7.85 22.97 -58.71
C THR A 55 6.52 23.66 -59.02
N VAL A 56 5.77 23.97 -57.97
CA VAL A 56 4.47 24.66 -58.04
C VAL A 56 4.43 25.81 -57.03
N THR A 57 3.51 26.74 -57.20
CA THR A 57 3.21 27.75 -56.19
C THR A 57 1.89 27.42 -55.53
N VAL A 58 1.90 27.11 -54.24
CA VAL A 58 0.70 26.81 -53.45
C VAL A 58 0.53 27.89 -52.40
N LYS A 59 -0.59 28.61 -52.43
CA LYS A 59 -0.90 29.72 -51.49
C LYS A 59 0.21 30.77 -51.39
N GLY A 60 0.84 31.10 -52.53
CA GLY A 60 1.91 32.10 -52.61
C GLY A 60 3.30 31.60 -52.21
N GLU A 61 3.43 30.34 -51.77
CA GLU A 61 4.70 29.72 -51.40
C GLU A 61 5.13 28.70 -52.47
N SER A 62 6.43 28.69 -52.79
CA SER A 62 7.00 27.68 -53.68
C SER A 62 6.99 26.31 -52.99
N ALA A 63 6.57 25.27 -53.70
CA ALA A 63 6.52 23.91 -53.19
C ALA A 63 7.04 22.91 -54.23
N THR A 64 7.74 21.88 -53.74
CA THR A 64 8.13 20.73 -54.56
C THR A 64 6.99 19.72 -54.56
N VAL A 65 6.51 19.33 -55.74
CA VAL A 65 5.58 18.22 -55.90
C VAL A 65 6.33 16.96 -56.29
N VAL A 66 5.96 15.83 -55.71
CA VAL A 66 6.59 14.54 -55.95
C VAL A 66 5.51 13.50 -56.21
N GLY A 67 5.43 12.96 -57.43
CA GLY A 67 4.62 11.79 -57.77
C GLY A 67 5.43 10.51 -57.62
N PHE A 68 4.87 9.49 -56.98
CA PHE A 68 5.56 8.22 -56.74
C PHE A 68 4.56 7.06 -56.58
N LYS A 69 5.06 5.82 -56.48
CA LYS A 69 4.23 4.64 -56.20
C LYS A 69 4.44 4.13 -54.78
N LEU A 70 3.35 3.67 -54.18
CA LEU A 70 3.30 3.02 -52.88
C LEU A 70 2.61 1.66 -53.08
N GLY A 71 3.41 0.61 -53.28
CA GLY A 71 2.92 -0.66 -53.80
C GLY A 71 2.29 -0.47 -55.19
N ASN A 72 1.02 -0.86 -55.35
CA ASN A 72 0.27 -0.70 -56.60
C ASN A 72 -0.42 0.67 -56.74
N ASN A 73 -0.40 1.50 -55.70
CA ASN A 73 -1.12 2.77 -55.67
C ASN A 73 -0.23 3.93 -56.09
N SER A 74 -0.76 4.84 -56.91
CA SER A 74 -0.12 6.12 -57.21
C SER A 74 -0.33 7.08 -56.03
N ALA A 75 0.74 7.69 -55.57
CA ALA A 75 0.76 8.65 -54.47
C ALA A 75 1.42 9.95 -54.92
N ALA A 76 1.14 11.03 -54.21
CA ALA A 76 1.83 12.29 -54.41
C ALA A 76 2.17 12.97 -53.09
N ALA A 77 3.20 13.81 -53.11
CA ALA A 77 3.53 14.69 -52.01
C ALA A 77 3.67 16.14 -52.49
N VAL A 78 3.29 17.08 -51.64
CA VAL A 78 3.51 18.52 -51.79
C VAL A 78 4.37 18.97 -50.62
N ILE A 79 5.55 19.51 -50.90
CA ILE A 79 6.57 19.89 -49.92
C ILE A 79 6.83 21.40 -50.05
N PRO A 80 6.16 22.25 -49.25
CA PRO A 80 6.40 23.69 -49.25
C PRO A 80 7.84 24.03 -48.84
N ALA A 81 8.44 25.03 -49.48
CA ALA A 81 9.78 25.50 -49.13
C ALA A 81 9.79 26.19 -47.75
N LYS A 82 8.70 26.88 -47.39
CA LYS A 82 8.41 27.36 -46.04
C LYS A 82 7.05 26.83 -45.60
N PHE A 83 6.93 26.46 -44.33
CA PHE A 83 5.67 25.97 -43.79
C PHE A 83 5.26 26.72 -42.53
N LYS A 84 4.06 27.29 -42.56
CA LYS A 84 3.31 27.71 -41.37
C LYS A 84 1.93 27.09 -41.43
N LEU A 85 1.54 26.39 -40.37
CA LEU A 85 0.27 25.66 -40.35
C LEU A 85 -0.94 26.58 -40.59
N THR A 86 -0.88 27.80 -40.08
CA THR A 86 -1.92 28.83 -40.23
C THR A 86 -2.11 29.32 -41.66
N ASP A 87 -1.13 29.13 -42.54
CA ASP A 87 -1.21 29.51 -43.96
C ASP A 87 -1.97 28.44 -44.78
N PHE A 88 -2.21 27.26 -44.19
CA PHE A 88 -2.91 26.16 -44.84
C PHE A 88 -4.23 25.82 -44.16
N VAL A 89 -4.29 25.91 -42.82
CA VAL A 89 -5.36 25.38 -41.99
C VAL A 89 -5.97 26.49 -41.10
N PRO A 90 -7.29 26.75 -41.15
CA PRO A 90 -7.96 27.74 -40.31
C PRO A 90 -8.14 27.25 -38.86
N LEU A 91 -7.05 27.11 -38.11
CA LEU A 91 -7.08 26.71 -36.70
C LEU A 91 -7.36 27.90 -35.78
N PRO A 92 -8.30 27.77 -34.81
CA PRO A 92 -8.51 28.79 -33.81
C PRO A 92 -7.41 28.85 -32.76
N ASN A 93 -7.20 30.05 -32.23
CA ASN A 93 -6.42 30.28 -31.02
C ASN A 93 -7.00 29.45 -29.87
N GLY A 94 -6.11 28.86 -29.06
CA GLY A 94 -6.48 28.03 -27.91
C GLY A 94 -6.69 26.54 -28.21
N THR A 95 -6.50 26.08 -29.46
CA THR A 95 -6.39 24.64 -29.75
C THR A 95 -5.07 24.05 -29.23
N PRO A 96 -4.99 22.73 -29.01
CA PRO A 96 -3.73 22.04 -28.72
C PRO A 96 -2.65 22.22 -29.80
N LEU A 97 -3.06 22.54 -31.04
CA LEU A 97 -2.16 22.84 -32.17
C LEU A 97 -1.91 24.35 -32.36
N SER A 98 -2.42 25.21 -31.48
CA SER A 98 -2.19 26.66 -31.59
C SER A 98 -0.69 26.95 -31.45
N ASN A 99 -0.16 27.76 -32.37
CA ASN A 99 1.24 28.20 -32.36
C ASN A 99 2.29 27.08 -32.45
N VAL A 100 1.91 25.89 -32.91
CA VAL A 100 2.91 24.86 -33.26
C VAL A 100 3.67 25.31 -34.51
N SER A 101 4.97 25.02 -34.55
CA SER A 101 5.82 25.30 -35.72
C SER A 101 6.34 24.01 -36.32
N PHE A 102 6.66 24.04 -37.61
CA PHE A 102 7.30 22.91 -38.28
C PHE A 102 8.61 23.39 -38.87
N LYS A 103 9.67 22.60 -38.70
CA LYS A 103 10.93 22.86 -39.40
C LYS A 103 10.76 22.58 -40.89
N ASN A 104 10.20 21.40 -41.19
CA ASN A 104 9.81 20.92 -42.51
C ASN A 104 8.46 20.22 -42.37
N ALA A 105 7.66 20.21 -43.43
CA ALA A 105 6.44 19.40 -43.48
C ALA A 105 6.13 19.02 -44.93
N ALA A 106 5.38 17.94 -45.11
CA ALA A 106 4.87 17.50 -46.40
C ALA A 106 3.40 17.16 -46.28
N PHE A 107 2.62 17.50 -47.30
CA PHE A 107 1.30 16.93 -47.52
C PHE A 107 1.47 15.70 -48.40
N ILE A 108 0.96 14.55 -47.96
CA ILE A 108 0.93 13.33 -48.76
C ILE A 108 -0.51 13.05 -49.15
N VAL A 109 -0.71 12.73 -50.43
CA VAL A 109 -2.00 12.41 -51.01
C VAL A 109 -2.01 10.94 -51.42
N LEU A 110 -3.01 10.22 -50.93
CA LEU A 110 -3.31 8.86 -51.33
C LEU A 110 -4.75 8.78 -51.89
N PRO A 111 -4.99 7.99 -52.94
CA PRO A 111 -6.34 7.78 -53.46
C PRO A 111 -7.23 7.04 -52.44
N ALA A 112 -8.55 7.19 -52.59
CA ALA A 112 -9.54 6.52 -51.73
C ALA A 112 -9.29 5.00 -51.69
N GLY A 113 -9.33 4.40 -50.50
CA GLY A 113 -9.06 2.96 -50.29
C GLY A 113 -7.59 2.55 -50.40
N ALA A 114 -6.67 3.48 -50.70
CA ALA A 114 -5.22 3.22 -50.73
C ALA A 114 -4.52 3.53 -49.40
N GLY A 115 -5.30 3.75 -48.32
CA GLY A 115 -4.78 3.87 -46.97
C GLY A 115 -3.87 2.68 -46.67
N ASN A 116 -2.70 2.96 -46.12
CA ASN A 116 -1.69 1.96 -45.84
C ASN A 116 -1.20 2.12 -44.41
N GLY A 117 -0.88 1.00 -43.77
CA GLY A 117 -0.37 0.98 -42.40
C GLY A 117 1.03 1.60 -42.27
N ALA A 118 1.86 1.04 -41.41
CA ALA A 118 3.22 1.54 -41.18
C ALA A 118 4.11 1.39 -42.43
N ILE A 119 4.38 2.50 -43.12
CA ILE A 119 5.31 2.59 -44.26
C ILE A 119 6.69 3.00 -43.74
N ALA A 120 7.72 2.21 -44.03
CA ALA A 120 9.09 2.58 -43.71
C ALA A 120 9.56 3.76 -44.56
N LYS A 121 10.12 4.81 -43.94
CA LYS A 121 10.56 6.04 -44.64
C LYS A 121 11.66 5.81 -45.67
N VAL A 122 12.44 4.74 -45.51
CA VAL A 122 13.47 4.33 -46.47
C VAL A 122 12.88 4.01 -47.85
N ASN A 123 11.59 3.67 -47.91
CA ASN A 123 10.89 3.38 -49.16
C ASN A 123 10.27 4.63 -49.81
N LEU A 124 10.45 5.82 -49.23
CA LEU A 124 9.94 7.07 -49.78
C LEU A 124 10.99 7.73 -50.69
N PRO A 125 10.58 8.49 -51.72
CA PRO A 125 11.50 9.27 -52.55
C PRO A 125 12.40 10.18 -51.71
N GLY A 126 13.66 10.37 -52.13
CA GLY A 126 14.67 11.10 -51.35
C GLY A 126 14.25 12.51 -50.91
N ALA A 127 13.60 13.27 -51.78
CA ALA A 127 13.08 14.61 -51.45
C ALA A 127 12.03 14.57 -50.32
N LEU A 128 11.13 13.60 -50.35
CA LEU A 128 10.11 13.40 -49.32
C LEU A 128 10.73 12.85 -48.02
N SER A 129 11.61 11.85 -48.12
CA SER A 129 12.33 11.29 -46.96
C SER A 129 13.15 12.37 -46.22
N GLY A 130 13.82 13.26 -46.97
CA GLY A 130 14.55 14.41 -46.42
C GLY A 130 13.64 15.45 -45.77
N ALA A 131 12.49 15.77 -46.39
CA ALA A 131 11.50 16.67 -45.78
C ALA A 131 10.93 16.12 -44.46
N LEU A 132 10.87 14.79 -44.34
CA LEU A 132 10.42 14.08 -43.15
C LEU A 132 11.56 13.68 -42.20
N ALA A 133 12.75 14.28 -42.35
CA ALA A 133 13.84 14.13 -41.39
C ALA A 133 13.39 14.63 -40.00
N GLY A 134 13.52 13.77 -38.98
CA GLY A 134 13.01 14.05 -37.62
C GLY A 134 11.62 13.48 -37.30
N THR A 135 10.97 12.82 -38.26
CA THR A 135 9.82 11.93 -37.96
C THR A 135 10.32 10.50 -37.64
N GLY A 136 9.47 9.63 -37.07
CA GLY A 136 9.83 8.23 -36.78
C GLY A 136 10.28 7.43 -38.02
N THR A 137 10.78 6.20 -37.84
CA THR A 137 11.25 5.35 -38.95
C THR A 137 10.14 4.87 -39.88
N HIS A 138 8.91 4.89 -39.38
CA HIS A 138 7.69 4.54 -40.11
C HIS A 138 6.69 5.70 -40.05
N ILE A 139 5.85 5.81 -41.07
CA ILE A 139 4.69 6.71 -41.11
C ILE A 139 3.45 5.90 -41.45
N SER A 140 2.32 6.18 -40.82
CA SER A 140 1.03 5.60 -41.20
C SER A 140 0.28 6.61 -42.06
N LEU A 141 -0.28 6.18 -43.19
CA LEU A 141 -0.96 7.08 -44.12
C LEU A 141 -2.41 6.63 -44.31
N LYS A 142 -3.34 7.55 -44.06
CA LYS A 142 -4.74 7.35 -44.44
C LYS A 142 -4.94 7.77 -45.90
N ASP A 143 -5.97 7.25 -46.53
CA ASP A 143 -6.41 7.77 -47.82
C ASP A 143 -6.85 9.24 -47.70
N GLY A 144 -6.80 9.97 -48.81
CA GLY A 144 -6.98 11.42 -48.83
C GLY A 144 -5.68 12.20 -48.58
N VAL A 145 -5.78 13.36 -47.93
CA VAL A 145 -4.64 14.26 -47.69
C VAL A 145 -4.16 14.11 -46.24
N SER A 146 -2.87 13.90 -46.03
CA SER A 146 -2.24 13.85 -44.71
C SER A 146 -1.09 14.84 -44.60
N LEU A 147 -1.07 15.66 -43.55
CA LEU A 147 0.08 16.50 -43.20
C LEU A 147 1.04 15.72 -42.31
N ILE A 148 2.32 15.74 -42.65
CA ILE A 148 3.36 15.03 -41.91
C ILE A 148 4.57 15.92 -41.71
N GLY A 149 5.11 15.95 -40.48
CA GLY A 149 6.36 16.64 -40.21
C GLY A 149 6.75 16.66 -38.73
N PRO A 150 8.01 17.02 -38.43
CA PRO A 150 8.45 17.32 -37.06
C PRO A 150 7.75 18.59 -36.54
N MET A 151 6.70 18.40 -35.76
CA MET A 151 5.94 19.46 -35.09
C MET A 151 6.65 19.87 -33.82
N THR A 152 6.96 21.15 -33.68
CA THR A 152 7.48 21.74 -32.45
C THR A 152 6.36 22.41 -31.66
N VAL A 153 6.09 21.90 -30.47
CA VAL A 153 5.07 22.40 -29.53
C VAL A 153 5.56 23.70 -28.88
N PRO A 154 4.70 24.72 -28.66
CA PRO A 154 5.06 25.98 -27.98
C PRO A 154 5.57 25.78 -26.53
N SER A 155 6.17 26.83 -25.94
CA SER A 155 6.76 26.78 -24.58
C SER A 155 5.71 26.77 -23.48
N THR A 156 4.49 27.14 -23.84
CA THR A 156 3.32 27.19 -22.98
C THR A 156 2.16 26.51 -23.69
N GLY A 157 1.17 26.05 -22.93
CA GLY A 157 -0.03 25.41 -23.47
C GLY A 157 -0.29 24.02 -22.89
N PRO A 158 -1.45 23.42 -23.22
CA PRO A 158 -1.89 22.16 -22.62
C PRO A 158 -0.96 20.98 -22.91
N VAL A 159 -0.48 20.84 -24.16
CA VAL A 159 0.46 19.77 -24.55
C VAL A 159 1.77 19.92 -23.78
N THR A 160 2.33 21.13 -23.69
CA THR A 160 3.59 21.39 -22.98
C THR A 160 3.48 21.13 -21.49
N ARG A 161 2.34 21.48 -20.88
CA ARG A 161 2.08 21.15 -19.47
C ARG A 161 2.02 19.65 -19.25
N LEU A 162 1.35 18.90 -20.12
CA LEU A 162 1.29 17.43 -20.02
C LEU A 162 2.67 16.79 -20.22
N LEU A 163 3.47 17.26 -21.20
CA LEU A 163 4.85 16.78 -21.39
C LEU A 163 5.75 17.12 -20.19
N ALA A 164 5.64 18.33 -19.64
CA ALA A 164 6.37 18.72 -18.43
C ALA A 164 5.95 17.87 -17.21
N ALA A 165 4.67 17.53 -17.10
CA ALA A 165 4.13 16.72 -16.01
C ALA A 165 4.79 15.33 -15.93
N ILE A 166 5.08 14.74 -17.10
CA ILE A 166 5.77 13.46 -17.22
C ILE A 166 7.30 13.59 -17.29
N GLY A 167 7.85 14.79 -17.05
CA GLY A 167 9.29 15.05 -17.08
C GLY A 167 9.91 15.06 -18.49
N HIS A 168 9.10 15.18 -19.54
CA HIS A 168 9.56 15.22 -20.92
C HIS A 168 9.85 16.66 -21.35
N ASN A 169 11.13 16.97 -21.57
CA ASN A 169 11.58 18.31 -22.01
C ASN A 169 11.67 18.46 -23.54
N GLY A 170 11.52 17.36 -24.29
CA GLY A 170 11.49 17.38 -25.75
C GLY A 170 10.23 18.06 -26.25
N ARG A 171 10.38 18.96 -27.22
CA ARG A 171 9.26 19.74 -27.77
C ARG A 171 8.96 19.45 -29.23
N THR A 172 9.78 18.62 -29.88
CA THR A 172 9.58 18.22 -31.28
C THR A 172 9.01 16.80 -31.31
N LEU A 173 7.81 16.65 -31.87
CA LEU A 173 7.07 15.41 -31.98
C LEU A 173 6.74 15.11 -33.46
N PRO A 174 6.73 13.84 -33.88
CA PRO A 174 6.33 13.48 -35.23
C PRO A 174 4.81 13.62 -35.41
N LEU A 175 4.34 14.61 -36.16
CA LEU A 175 2.91 14.75 -36.48
C LEU A 175 2.56 13.97 -37.75
N VAL A 176 1.44 13.27 -37.70
CA VAL A 176 0.69 12.78 -38.86
C VAL A 176 -0.76 13.21 -38.65
N ALA A 177 -1.30 14.03 -39.56
CA ALA A 177 -2.63 14.60 -39.43
C ALA A 177 -3.45 14.42 -40.71
N PRO A 178 -4.57 13.67 -40.71
CA PRO A 178 -5.50 13.71 -41.84
C PRO A 178 -6.10 15.11 -41.98
N LEU A 179 -6.28 15.56 -43.22
CA LEU A 179 -6.85 16.85 -43.57
C LEU A 179 -7.89 16.69 -44.69
N PRO A 180 -8.89 17.58 -44.77
CA PRO A 180 -9.85 17.59 -45.86
C PRO A 180 -9.17 17.71 -47.24
N SER A 181 -9.67 16.99 -48.24
CA SER A 181 -9.08 16.97 -49.59
C SER A 181 -9.23 18.29 -50.35
N ASP A 182 -10.18 19.12 -49.95
CA ASP A 182 -10.45 20.45 -50.51
C ASP A 182 -9.64 21.57 -49.82
N LEU A 183 -8.75 21.25 -48.87
CA LEU A 183 -7.92 22.21 -48.13
C LEU A 183 -7.15 23.20 -49.03
N PHE A 184 -6.68 22.74 -50.19
CA PHE A 184 -5.88 23.57 -51.11
C PHE A 184 -6.72 24.53 -51.95
N SER A 185 -8.01 24.26 -52.12
CA SER A 185 -8.95 25.18 -52.77
C SER A 185 -9.41 26.32 -51.87
N TYR A 186 -9.18 26.18 -50.56
CA TYR A 186 -9.58 27.15 -49.56
C TYR A 186 -8.56 28.29 -49.42
N ASN A 187 -9.02 29.53 -49.63
CA ASN A 187 -8.24 30.75 -49.39
C ASN A 187 -8.50 31.30 -47.98
N LEU A 188 -7.43 31.51 -47.22
CA LEU A 188 -7.48 32.14 -45.89
C LEU A 188 -7.60 33.65 -46.05
N ILE A 189 -8.84 34.14 -46.11
CA ILE A 189 -9.16 35.57 -46.07
C ILE A 189 -9.35 35.97 -44.58
N PRO A 190 -8.83 37.11 -44.10
CA PRO A 190 -9.11 37.57 -42.74
C PRO A 190 -10.63 37.65 -42.48
N PRO A 191 -11.15 37.25 -41.30
CA PRO A 191 -12.59 37.26 -41.04
C PRO A 191 -13.26 38.62 -41.27
N SER A 192 -12.52 39.72 -41.08
CA SER A 192 -12.97 41.09 -41.32
C SER A 192 -13.16 41.46 -42.80
N GLN A 193 -12.75 40.59 -43.72
CA GLN A 193 -12.80 40.79 -45.17
C GLN A 193 -13.59 39.68 -45.88
N GLN A 194 -14.26 38.80 -45.13
CA GLN A 194 -15.05 37.70 -45.67
C GLN A 194 -16.51 38.13 -45.90
N SER A 195 -17.06 37.81 -47.08
CA SER A 195 -18.52 37.75 -47.27
C SER A 195 -19.15 36.63 -46.41
N ASP A 196 -20.45 36.69 -46.17
CA ASP A 196 -21.16 35.69 -45.35
C ASP A 196 -20.97 34.26 -45.87
N ASP A 197 -20.96 34.06 -47.19
CA ASP A 197 -20.69 32.77 -47.83
C ASP A 197 -19.25 32.28 -47.60
N GLN A 198 -18.28 33.19 -47.64
CA GLN A 198 -16.87 32.87 -47.37
C GLN A 198 -16.67 32.52 -45.90
N LEU A 199 -17.38 33.22 -44.99
CA LEU A 199 -17.37 32.93 -43.56
C LEU A 199 -18.01 31.58 -43.26
N ALA A 200 -19.10 31.22 -43.93
CA ALA A 200 -19.74 29.91 -43.80
C ALA A 200 -18.80 28.77 -44.25
N LYS A 201 -18.13 28.92 -45.39
CA LYS A 201 -17.14 27.95 -45.89
C LYS A 201 -15.93 27.83 -44.95
N SER A 202 -15.42 28.94 -44.42
CA SER A 202 -14.37 28.98 -43.40
C SER A 202 -14.74 28.20 -42.14
N ARG A 203 -15.96 28.40 -41.64
CA ARG A 203 -16.49 27.66 -40.47
C ARG A 203 -16.64 26.18 -40.76
N ALA A 204 -17.15 25.80 -41.94
CA ALA A 204 -17.30 24.40 -42.34
C ALA A 204 -15.96 23.68 -42.46
N MET A 205 -14.96 24.28 -43.12
CA MET A 205 -13.61 23.74 -43.23
C MET A 205 -12.97 23.56 -41.84
N ARG A 206 -13.06 24.59 -40.99
CA ARG A 206 -12.58 24.52 -39.60
C ARG A 206 -13.28 23.40 -38.81
N ALA A 207 -14.60 23.26 -38.95
CA ALA A 207 -15.34 22.20 -38.31
C ALA A 207 -14.88 20.82 -38.79
N ALA A 208 -14.66 20.64 -40.11
CA ALA A 208 -14.17 19.39 -40.68
C ALA A 208 -12.78 19.00 -40.13
N ILE A 209 -11.85 19.96 -40.06
CA ILE A 209 -10.49 19.74 -39.51
C ILE A 209 -10.54 19.33 -38.03
N LEU A 210 -11.37 20.03 -37.24
CA LEU A 210 -11.52 19.72 -35.82
C LEU A 210 -12.24 18.36 -35.67
N ASP A 211 -13.30 18.09 -36.42
CA ASP A 211 -14.00 16.79 -36.35
C ASP A 211 -13.09 15.61 -36.76
N SER A 212 -12.05 15.85 -37.58
CA SER A 212 -11.03 14.85 -37.95
C SER A 212 -9.78 14.84 -37.07
N LEU A 213 -9.72 15.67 -36.02
CA LEU A 213 -8.56 15.80 -35.15
C LEU A 213 -8.44 14.59 -34.21
N ASP A 214 -7.66 13.60 -34.63
CA ASP A 214 -7.31 12.41 -33.85
C ASP A 214 -5.87 12.02 -34.17
N PHE A 215 -4.93 12.45 -33.32
CA PHE A 215 -3.51 12.19 -33.50
C PHE A 215 -2.95 11.31 -32.39
N ASN A 216 -2.10 10.37 -32.79
CA ASN A 216 -1.28 9.57 -31.88
C ASN A 216 0.19 9.83 -32.20
N LEU A 217 0.88 10.55 -31.32
CA LEU A 217 2.27 10.94 -31.48
C LEU A 217 3.13 10.03 -30.61
N SER A 218 4.02 9.24 -31.23
CA SER A 218 4.97 8.43 -30.47
C SER A 218 5.87 9.31 -29.61
N LEU A 219 5.98 8.96 -28.33
CA LEU A 219 6.90 9.60 -27.39
C LEU A 219 8.13 8.70 -27.20
N PRO A 220 9.33 9.29 -27.01
CA PRO A 220 10.48 8.52 -26.53
C PRO A 220 10.21 7.97 -25.11
N SER A 221 11.11 7.12 -24.62
CA SER A 221 10.99 6.57 -23.26
C SER A 221 10.77 7.67 -22.22
N VAL A 222 9.71 7.53 -21.42
CA VAL A 222 9.29 8.52 -20.42
C VAL A 222 9.53 7.94 -19.04
N THR A 223 10.30 8.64 -18.20
CA THR A 223 10.55 8.23 -16.81
C THR A 223 9.73 9.09 -15.86
N LEU A 224 8.83 8.47 -15.10
CA LEU A 224 8.00 9.16 -14.11
C LEU A 224 8.76 9.27 -12.78
N ALA A 225 9.47 10.38 -12.61
CA ALA A 225 10.28 10.62 -11.42
C ALA A 225 9.46 10.48 -10.11
N GLY A 226 9.95 9.65 -9.19
CA GLY A 226 9.39 9.47 -7.85
C GLY A 226 8.19 8.53 -7.75
N LEU A 227 7.67 7.97 -8.85
CA LEU A 227 6.60 6.97 -8.80
C LEU A 227 7.17 5.63 -8.27
N PRO A 228 6.75 5.15 -7.09
CA PRO A 228 7.39 3.99 -6.47
C PRO A 228 7.16 2.71 -7.27
N GLY A 229 8.24 1.96 -7.52
CA GLY A 229 8.21 0.67 -8.21
C GLY A 229 8.01 0.76 -9.74
N ALA A 230 7.84 1.94 -10.33
CA ALA A 230 7.59 2.07 -11.76
C ALA A 230 8.87 2.11 -12.60
N GLU A 231 8.88 1.36 -13.70
CA GLU A 231 9.87 1.50 -14.78
C GLU A 231 9.45 2.57 -15.80
N PRO A 232 10.37 3.02 -16.69
CA PRO A 232 10.00 3.94 -17.76
C PRO A 232 8.88 3.39 -18.65
N LEU A 233 7.99 4.28 -19.11
CA LEU A 233 6.95 3.93 -20.06
C LEU A 233 7.57 3.49 -21.39
N THR A 234 6.97 2.46 -21.97
CA THR A 234 7.32 1.84 -23.25
C THR A 234 6.16 2.01 -24.24
N ASN A 235 6.48 2.11 -25.53
CA ASN A 235 5.49 2.26 -26.60
C ASN A 235 4.49 3.41 -26.36
N SER A 236 4.97 4.50 -25.76
CA SER A 236 4.15 5.62 -25.33
C SER A 236 3.62 6.44 -26.50
N THR A 237 2.35 6.82 -26.46
CA THR A 237 1.72 7.71 -27.44
C THR A 237 1.00 8.86 -26.74
N LEU A 238 1.29 10.08 -27.15
CA LEU A 238 0.46 11.24 -26.84
C LEU A 238 -0.73 11.27 -27.80
N SER A 239 -1.93 11.18 -27.24
CA SER A 239 -3.19 11.32 -27.97
C SER A 239 -3.73 12.75 -27.85
N VAL A 240 -4.18 13.30 -28.97
CA VAL A 240 -4.92 14.56 -29.02
C VAL A 240 -6.17 14.34 -29.85
N LYS A 241 -7.33 14.42 -29.20
CA LYS A 241 -8.63 14.25 -29.85
C LYS A 241 -9.53 15.43 -29.53
N SER A 242 -10.28 15.96 -30.51
CA SER A 242 -11.36 16.90 -30.20
C SER A 242 -12.73 16.24 -30.15
N ARG A 243 -13.61 16.79 -29.32
CA ARG A 243 -14.98 16.38 -29.16
C ARG A 243 -15.90 17.59 -29.19
N LYS A 244 -17.04 17.49 -29.87
CA LYS A 244 -18.05 18.55 -29.83
C LYS A 244 -18.53 18.72 -28.39
N LYS A 245 -18.62 19.97 -27.94
CA LYS A 245 -19.19 20.28 -26.63
C LYS A 245 -20.62 19.78 -26.55
N THR A 246 -20.99 19.17 -25.44
CA THR A 246 -22.37 18.72 -25.15
C THR A 246 -23.30 19.91 -24.85
N THR A 247 -22.75 21.05 -24.43
CA THR A 247 -23.50 22.29 -24.17
C THR A 247 -22.74 23.52 -24.69
N GLY A 248 -23.42 24.40 -25.44
CA GLY A 248 -22.83 25.63 -26.03
C GLY A 248 -22.17 25.42 -27.39
N THR A 249 -21.49 26.45 -27.90
CA THR A 249 -20.75 26.38 -29.17
C THR A 249 -19.26 26.11 -28.93
N GLY A 250 -18.67 25.13 -29.64
CA GLY A 250 -17.23 24.83 -29.61
C GLY A 250 -16.85 23.35 -29.54
N GLN A 251 -15.56 23.10 -29.33
CA GLN A 251 -14.95 21.77 -29.17
C GLN A 251 -14.22 21.73 -27.81
N ASP A 252 -14.25 20.57 -27.15
CA ASP A 252 -13.34 20.18 -26.08
C ASP A 252 -12.20 19.35 -26.66
N TYR A 253 -11.07 19.29 -25.95
CA TYR A 253 -9.90 18.51 -26.37
C TYR A 253 -9.52 17.53 -25.28
N ASP A 254 -9.47 16.25 -25.63
CA ASP A 254 -8.91 15.20 -24.79
C ASP A 254 -7.42 15.11 -25.09
N LEU A 255 -6.61 15.32 -24.04
CA LEU A 255 -5.17 15.10 -24.08
C LEU A 255 -4.84 14.01 -23.07
N GLY A 256 -4.18 12.95 -23.54
CA GLY A 256 -3.77 11.85 -22.69
C GLY A 256 -2.56 11.13 -23.26
N ILE A 257 -1.81 10.47 -22.38
CA ILE A 257 -0.68 9.61 -22.78
C ILE A 257 -1.06 8.18 -22.48
N ALA A 258 -0.90 7.29 -23.45
CA ALA A 258 -1.06 5.85 -23.25
C ALA A 258 0.27 5.13 -23.48
N GLY A 259 0.51 4.01 -22.81
CA GLY A 259 1.73 3.21 -22.98
C GLY A 259 1.74 1.96 -22.12
N GLY A 260 2.80 1.17 -22.25
CA GLY A 260 3.09 0.05 -21.35
C GLY A 260 4.02 0.49 -20.22
N MET A 261 3.74 0.08 -18.98
CA MET A 261 4.61 0.36 -17.83
C MET A 261 4.75 -0.88 -16.96
N ASN A 262 5.98 -1.27 -16.62
CA ASN A 262 6.21 -2.31 -15.63
C ASN A 262 6.17 -1.71 -14.23
N ILE A 263 5.45 -2.36 -13.32
CA ILE A 263 5.44 -2.05 -11.88
C ILE A 263 6.12 -3.21 -11.14
N ASP A 264 7.14 -2.90 -10.35
CA ASP A 264 7.78 -3.82 -9.41
C ASP A 264 6.90 -4.00 -8.17
N LEU A 265 6.25 -5.15 -8.09
CA LEU A 265 5.49 -5.61 -6.95
C LEU A 265 6.31 -6.64 -6.19
N LYS A 266 7.10 -6.16 -5.22
CA LYS A 266 7.92 -6.98 -4.31
C LYS A 266 8.91 -7.92 -5.04
N GLY A 267 9.65 -7.37 -6.00
CA GLY A 267 10.65 -8.06 -6.81
C GLY A 267 10.10 -8.69 -8.09
N LYS A 268 8.80 -8.58 -8.36
CA LYS A 268 8.14 -9.10 -9.57
C LYS A 268 7.72 -7.93 -10.46
N LYS A 269 8.27 -7.87 -11.68
CA LYS A 269 7.91 -6.85 -12.67
C LYS A 269 6.63 -7.27 -13.40
N ILE A 270 5.56 -6.52 -13.22
CA ILE A 270 4.26 -6.78 -13.83
C ILE A 270 3.98 -5.71 -14.91
N PRO A 271 3.75 -6.09 -16.17
CA PRO A 271 3.41 -5.15 -17.23
C PRO A 271 1.95 -4.69 -17.11
N PHE A 272 1.72 -3.38 -17.13
CA PHE A 272 0.42 -2.74 -17.19
C PHE A 272 0.27 -1.95 -18.49
N ALA A 273 -0.90 -2.01 -19.12
CA ALA A 273 -1.31 -1.03 -20.12
C ALA A 273 -1.90 0.17 -19.37
N VAL A 274 -1.23 1.31 -19.43
CA VAL A 274 -1.55 2.50 -18.62
C VAL A 274 -1.98 3.68 -19.50
N GLY A 275 -2.93 4.45 -18.98
CA GLY A 275 -3.34 5.76 -19.48
C GLY A 275 -3.05 6.83 -18.43
N LEU A 276 -2.54 7.97 -18.87
CA LEU A 276 -2.20 9.12 -18.05
C LEU A 276 -3.06 10.31 -18.46
N THR A 277 -3.66 10.97 -17.48
CA THR A 277 -4.47 12.17 -17.66
C THR A 277 -3.98 13.27 -16.74
N GLN A 278 -3.98 14.51 -17.24
CA GLN A 278 -3.67 15.67 -16.43
C GLN A 278 -4.90 16.11 -15.64
N LYS A 279 -4.74 16.34 -14.34
CA LYS A 279 -5.77 17.02 -13.54
C LYS A 279 -5.73 18.53 -13.82
N PRO A 280 -6.88 19.20 -14.04
CA PRO A 280 -6.92 20.65 -14.15
C PRO A 280 -6.57 21.29 -12.80
N THR A 281 -5.43 21.99 -12.71
CA THR A 281 -5.06 22.76 -11.51
C THR A 281 -5.01 24.26 -11.84
N GLN A 282 -5.47 25.10 -10.91
CA GLN A 282 -5.44 26.56 -11.06
C GLN A 282 -4.03 27.15 -10.85
N THR A 283 -3.10 26.39 -10.27
CA THR A 283 -1.80 26.86 -9.74
C THR A 283 -0.60 26.49 -10.61
N GLY A 284 -0.80 25.79 -11.74
CA GLY A 284 0.30 25.37 -12.63
C GLY A 284 1.09 24.16 -12.12
N ALA A 285 0.73 23.59 -10.96
CA ALA A 285 1.26 22.30 -10.50
C ALA A 285 0.75 21.18 -11.41
N SER A 286 1.68 20.36 -11.91
CA SER A 286 1.36 19.26 -12.83
C SER A 286 0.88 18.04 -12.07
N GLU A 287 -0.39 18.04 -11.68
CA GLU A 287 -1.06 16.87 -11.13
C GLU A 287 -1.40 15.87 -12.24
N LEU A 288 -1.14 14.60 -11.96
CA LEU A 288 -1.31 13.50 -12.91
C LEU A 288 -2.09 12.37 -12.25
N ASP A 289 -2.99 11.78 -13.02
CA ASP A 289 -3.59 10.49 -12.71
C ASP A 289 -3.14 9.45 -13.72
N ILE A 290 -2.87 8.25 -13.23
CA ILE A 290 -2.49 7.09 -14.01
C ILE A 290 -3.46 5.98 -13.66
N ALA A 291 -4.05 5.37 -14.67
CA ALA A 291 -4.87 4.18 -14.52
C ALA A 291 -4.40 3.13 -15.52
N GLY A 292 -4.37 1.86 -15.12
CA GLY A 292 -4.01 0.79 -16.03
C GLY A 292 -4.46 -0.57 -15.55
N THR A 293 -4.41 -1.54 -16.45
CA THR A 293 -4.81 -2.92 -16.15
C THR A 293 -3.75 -3.91 -16.63
N SER A 294 -3.71 -5.08 -15.98
CA SER A 294 -2.88 -6.21 -16.39
C SER A 294 -3.67 -7.50 -16.34
N SER A 295 -3.47 -8.35 -17.34
CA SER A 295 -3.99 -9.73 -17.36
C SER A 295 -3.08 -10.72 -16.62
N GLN A 296 -1.90 -10.27 -16.18
CA GLN A 296 -0.96 -11.09 -15.43
C GLN A 296 -1.43 -11.30 -13.98
N LYS A 297 -0.87 -12.32 -13.33
CA LYS A 297 -1.03 -12.57 -11.90
C LYS A 297 0.26 -12.23 -11.16
N VAL A 298 0.15 -11.87 -9.89
CA VAL A 298 1.32 -11.63 -9.03
C VAL A 298 1.21 -12.43 -7.75
N THR A 299 2.30 -13.10 -7.38
CA THR A 299 2.44 -13.79 -6.09
C THR A 299 3.23 -12.92 -5.15
N MET A 300 2.62 -12.54 -4.02
CA MET A 300 3.25 -11.71 -2.98
C MET A 300 3.38 -12.48 -1.67
N GLU A 301 4.61 -12.70 -1.22
CA GLU A 301 4.88 -13.29 0.10
C GLU A 301 4.71 -12.24 1.19
N MET A 302 3.59 -12.24 1.90
CA MET A 302 3.33 -11.37 3.05
C MET A 302 3.19 -12.24 4.31
N PHE A 303 2.40 -11.83 5.31
CA PHE A 303 2.03 -12.69 6.45
C PHE A 303 1.54 -14.09 6.03
N ARG A 304 0.94 -14.14 4.83
CA ARG A 304 0.71 -15.32 4.01
C ARG A 304 1.01 -14.96 2.55
N THR A 305 1.14 -15.98 1.71
CA THR A 305 1.23 -15.79 0.27
C THR A 305 -0.12 -15.37 -0.30
N PHE A 306 -0.12 -14.35 -1.15
CA PHE A 306 -1.29 -13.89 -1.91
C PHE A 306 -1.01 -14.03 -3.40
N ASP A 307 -1.82 -14.83 -4.09
CA ASP A 307 -1.84 -14.92 -5.54
C ASP A 307 -2.94 -13.99 -6.05
N ILE A 308 -2.55 -12.80 -6.51
CA ILE A 308 -3.48 -11.73 -6.88
C ILE A 308 -3.66 -11.72 -8.40
N ASP A 309 -4.91 -11.73 -8.84
CA ASP A 309 -5.31 -11.61 -10.24
C ASP A 309 -6.26 -10.42 -10.48
N GLY A 310 -6.62 -10.18 -11.75
CA GLY A 310 -7.49 -9.07 -12.14
C GLY A 310 -6.90 -7.69 -11.80
N LEU A 311 -5.59 -7.51 -12.06
CA LEU A 311 -4.83 -6.38 -11.54
C LEU A 311 -5.23 -5.06 -12.21
N SER A 312 -5.56 -4.06 -11.39
CA SER A 312 -5.83 -2.68 -11.80
C SER A 312 -4.91 -1.73 -11.05
N PHE A 313 -3.99 -1.08 -11.77
CA PHE A 313 -3.07 -0.09 -11.23
C PHE A 313 -3.71 1.30 -11.25
N ALA A 314 -3.58 2.03 -10.14
CA ALA A 314 -3.95 3.43 -10.05
C ALA A 314 -2.86 4.21 -9.32
N ALA A 315 -2.45 5.34 -9.87
CA ALA A 315 -1.55 6.27 -9.20
C ALA A 315 -1.96 7.72 -9.44
N SER A 316 -1.78 8.56 -8.42
CA SER A 316 -2.01 10.01 -8.52
C SER A 316 -0.84 10.77 -7.95
N ARG A 317 -0.48 11.89 -8.60
CA ARG A 317 0.53 12.83 -8.13
C ARG A 317 -0.14 14.11 -7.68
N ASN A 318 -0.19 14.34 -6.37
CA ASN A 318 -0.67 15.57 -5.76
C ASN A 318 0.45 16.19 -4.93
N ASP A 319 0.64 17.51 -4.98
CA ASP A 319 1.72 18.22 -4.26
C ASP A 319 3.11 17.58 -4.40
N ASN A 320 3.46 17.15 -5.63
CA ASN A 320 4.70 16.42 -5.94
C ASN A 320 4.90 15.08 -5.22
N LYS A 321 3.87 14.52 -4.60
CA LYS A 321 3.89 13.21 -3.93
C LYS A 321 3.04 12.22 -4.69
N TRP A 322 3.58 11.03 -4.90
CA TRP A 322 2.87 9.93 -5.53
C TRP A 322 2.14 9.08 -4.49
N THR A 323 0.89 8.75 -4.79
CA THR A 323 0.15 7.65 -4.17
C THR A 323 -0.10 6.61 -5.23
N ALA A 324 0.26 5.35 -4.98
CA ALA A 324 0.12 4.27 -5.96
C ALA A 324 -0.50 3.03 -5.31
N THR A 325 -1.39 2.39 -6.05
CA THR A 325 -2.15 1.22 -5.61
C THR A 325 -2.33 0.22 -6.74
N VAL A 326 -2.44 -1.06 -6.40
CA VAL A 326 -2.89 -2.12 -7.30
C VAL A 326 -4.07 -2.81 -6.65
N ASP A 327 -5.25 -2.65 -7.25
CA ASP A 327 -6.42 -3.44 -6.90
C ASP A 327 -6.36 -4.81 -7.59
N GLY A 328 -6.90 -5.83 -6.94
CA GLY A 328 -7.01 -7.16 -7.50
C GLY A 328 -7.86 -8.09 -6.64
N LYS A 329 -7.93 -9.34 -7.05
CA LYS A 329 -8.69 -10.40 -6.37
C LYS A 329 -7.76 -11.55 -6.01
N THR A 330 -8.07 -12.22 -4.91
CA THR A 330 -7.26 -13.35 -4.42
C THR A 330 -8.09 -14.20 -3.45
N LYS A 331 -7.48 -15.22 -2.85
CA LYS A 331 -8.09 -16.07 -1.85
C LYS A 331 -7.34 -16.00 -0.53
N LEU A 332 -8.07 -15.90 0.57
CA LEU A 332 -7.54 -16.12 1.92
C LEU A 332 -8.29 -17.30 2.54
N ASN A 333 -7.57 -18.42 2.78
CA ASN A 333 -8.14 -19.66 3.33
C ASN A 333 -9.42 -20.12 2.59
N ASN A 334 -9.34 -20.22 1.26
CA ASN A 334 -10.43 -20.60 0.34
C ASN A 334 -11.60 -19.60 0.21
N LYS A 335 -11.57 -18.47 0.93
CA LYS A 335 -12.53 -17.38 0.75
C LYS A 335 -12.02 -16.39 -0.29
N ASP A 336 -12.82 -16.13 -1.32
CA ASP A 336 -12.53 -15.09 -2.32
C ASP A 336 -12.59 -13.70 -1.67
N ILE A 337 -11.57 -12.89 -1.95
CA ILE A 337 -11.44 -11.53 -1.41
C ILE A 337 -10.95 -10.54 -2.47
N ASP A 338 -11.45 -9.32 -2.38
CA ASP A 338 -10.94 -8.16 -3.09
C ASP A 338 -9.89 -7.47 -2.22
N VAL A 339 -8.78 -7.07 -2.83
CA VAL A 339 -7.62 -6.48 -2.14
C VAL A 339 -7.10 -5.24 -2.85
N THR A 340 -6.46 -4.36 -2.08
CA THR A 340 -5.67 -3.24 -2.57
C THR A 340 -4.25 -3.36 -2.05
N VAL A 341 -3.29 -3.51 -2.94
CA VAL A 341 -1.87 -3.39 -2.63
C VAL A 341 -1.51 -1.91 -2.63
N ASN A 342 -1.21 -1.35 -1.47
CA ASN A 342 -0.67 0.00 -1.35
C ASN A 342 0.84 -0.03 -1.59
N ILE A 343 1.31 0.78 -2.53
CA ILE A 343 2.73 0.90 -2.88
C ILE A 343 3.25 2.21 -2.29
N LYS A 344 4.03 2.12 -1.22
CA LYS A 344 4.58 3.27 -0.51
C LYS A 344 6.05 3.49 -0.89
N PRO A 345 6.50 4.74 -1.05
CA PRO A 345 7.91 5.02 -1.25
C PRO A 345 8.72 4.50 -0.05
N GLY A 346 9.95 4.03 -0.31
CA GLY A 346 10.88 3.65 0.73
C GLY A 346 11.31 4.85 1.58
N ALA A 347 11.90 4.60 2.75
CA ALA A 347 12.36 5.66 3.66
C ALA A 347 13.39 6.62 3.02
N THR A 348 14.10 6.16 1.99
CA THR A 348 15.01 6.96 1.15
C THR A 348 14.73 6.68 -0.33
N PRO A 349 15.16 7.55 -1.26
CA PRO A 349 14.99 7.31 -2.70
C PRO A 349 15.65 6.02 -3.23
N ALA A 350 16.66 5.50 -2.51
CA ALA A 350 17.34 4.26 -2.84
C ALA A 350 16.72 3.03 -2.14
N ALA A 351 15.87 3.23 -1.13
CA ALA A 351 15.21 2.15 -0.42
C ALA A 351 14.11 1.55 -1.30
N LYS A 352 13.95 0.23 -1.20
CA LYS A 352 12.86 -0.48 -1.89
C LYS A 352 11.50 0.05 -1.41
N PRO A 353 10.47 0.05 -2.28
CA PRO A 353 9.11 0.36 -1.87
C PRO A 353 8.63 -0.54 -0.73
N VAL A 354 7.76 0.00 0.11
CA VAL A 354 7.08 -0.74 1.18
C VAL A 354 5.67 -1.07 0.72
N PHE A 355 5.22 -2.29 0.98
CA PHE A 355 3.92 -2.78 0.55
C PHE A 355 3.05 -3.13 1.75
N ASP A 356 1.77 -2.83 1.65
CA ASP A 356 0.73 -3.40 2.50
C ASP A 356 -0.50 -3.75 1.67
N ILE A 357 -1.22 -4.80 2.08
CA ILE A 357 -2.43 -5.27 1.40
C ILE A 357 -3.62 -4.94 2.29
N ALA A 358 -4.47 -4.02 1.85
CA ALA A 358 -5.77 -3.78 2.47
C ALA A 358 -6.79 -4.76 1.90
N VAL A 359 -7.47 -5.51 2.77
CA VAL A 359 -8.56 -6.42 2.38
C VAL A 359 -9.88 -5.64 2.39
N LYS A 360 -10.54 -5.55 1.23
CA LYS A 360 -11.80 -4.82 1.06
C LYS A 360 -13.03 -5.66 1.43
N THR A 361 -12.92 -6.98 1.27
CA THR A 361 -14.00 -7.91 1.62
C THR A 361 -14.13 -8.04 3.14
N PRO A 362 -15.35 -8.00 3.71
CA PRO A 362 -15.56 -8.26 5.13
C PRO A 362 -15.04 -9.64 5.55
N MET A 363 -14.21 -9.65 6.60
CA MET A 363 -13.59 -10.85 7.14
C MET A 363 -14.01 -11.06 8.59
N ALA A 364 -14.13 -12.32 9.02
CA ALA A 364 -14.18 -12.69 10.43
C ALA A 364 -12.78 -13.04 10.94
N VAL A 365 -12.61 -13.10 12.27
CA VAL A 365 -11.34 -13.53 12.88
C VAL A 365 -10.91 -14.92 12.39
N THR A 366 -11.87 -15.83 12.29
CA THR A 366 -11.67 -17.23 11.87
C THR A 366 -11.25 -17.35 10.41
N ASP A 367 -11.56 -16.37 9.56
CA ASP A 367 -11.19 -16.38 8.14
C ASP A 367 -9.68 -16.20 7.92
N VAL A 368 -8.93 -15.65 8.90
CA VAL A 368 -7.49 -15.35 8.75
C VAL A 368 -6.62 -16.54 9.21
N ILE A 369 -7.04 -17.22 10.27
CA ILE A 369 -6.38 -18.43 10.81
C ILE A 369 -7.45 -19.47 11.19
N PRO A 370 -7.92 -20.30 10.25
CA PRO A 370 -9.01 -21.25 10.50
C PRO A 370 -8.62 -22.36 11.50
N ALA A 371 -7.32 -22.67 11.62
CA ALA A 371 -6.81 -23.64 12.58
C ALA A 371 -6.94 -23.18 14.05
N MET A 372 -7.26 -21.90 14.30
CA MET A 372 -7.45 -21.37 15.64
C MET A 372 -8.94 -21.16 15.93
N THR A 373 -9.53 -22.09 16.67
CA THR A 373 -10.87 -21.93 17.24
C THR A 373 -10.76 -21.21 18.59
N ILE A 374 -10.85 -19.88 18.58
CA ILE A 374 -10.95 -19.10 19.83
C ILE A 374 -12.42 -18.99 20.20
N GLN A 375 -12.80 -19.51 21.36
CA GLN A 375 -14.16 -19.41 21.87
C GLN A 375 -14.59 -17.94 21.98
N GLY A 376 -15.77 -17.59 21.44
CA GLY A 376 -16.30 -16.23 21.44
C GLY A 376 -15.81 -15.32 20.30
N PHE A 377 -14.98 -15.84 19.38
CA PHE A 377 -14.44 -15.07 18.23
C PHE A 377 -15.06 -15.45 16.88
N SER A 378 -15.96 -16.43 16.84
CA SER A 378 -16.63 -16.87 15.61
C SER A 378 -17.42 -15.75 14.93
N ASP A 379 -17.98 -14.84 15.73
CA ASP A 379 -18.91 -13.82 15.26
C ASP A 379 -18.27 -12.43 15.16
N ILE A 380 -16.95 -12.34 15.39
CA ILE A 380 -16.22 -11.07 15.39
C ILE A 380 -15.74 -10.75 13.97
N THR A 381 -16.25 -9.67 13.41
CA THR A 381 -15.83 -9.10 12.13
C THR A 381 -14.60 -8.22 12.28
N LEU A 382 -13.74 -8.24 11.27
CA LEU A 382 -12.53 -7.43 11.15
C LEU A 382 -12.84 -6.15 10.39
N GLU A 383 -12.49 -5.02 11.00
CA GLU A 383 -12.55 -3.70 10.36
C GLU A 383 -11.17 -3.31 9.84
N ASN A 384 -11.07 -2.95 8.57
CA ASN A 384 -9.84 -2.48 7.91
C ASN A 384 -8.65 -3.45 8.10
N LEU A 385 -8.82 -4.71 7.68
CA LEU A 385 -7.73 -5.69 7.72
C LEU A 385 -6.59 -5.28 6.78
N ILE A 386 -5.42 -5.00 7.37
CA ILE A 386 -4.18 -4.65 6.65
C ILE A 386 -3.15 -5.74 6.88
N VAL A 387 -2.63 -6.29 5.80
CA VAL A 387 -1.60 -7.33 5.79
C VAL A 387 -0.24 -6.75 5.40
N ARG A 388 0.79 -7.09 6.17
CA ARG A 388 2.20 -6.71 5.97
C ARG A 388 3.06 -7.98 5.97
N ASP A 389 4.38 -7.82 5.86
CA ASP A 389 5.33 -8.93 5.65
C ASP A 389 5.21 -10.10 6.63
N ASN A 390 5.12 -9.84 7.93
CA ASN A 390 5.05 -10.91 8.95
C ASN A 390 3.85 -10.76 9.89
N GLN A 391 2.88 -9.92 9.52
CA GLN A 391 1.73 -9.62 10.35
C GLN A 391 0.50 -9.22 9.54
N ALA A 392 -0.68 -9.42 10.12
CA ALA A 392 -1.92 -8.81 9.68
C ALA A 392 -2.60 -8.15 10.89
N ALA A 393 -3.19 -6.98 10.71
CA ALA A 393 -3.83 -6.25 11.80
C ALA A 393 -5.18 -5.69 11.35
N ALA A 394 -6.13 -5.65 12.28
CA ALA A 394 -7.46 -5.08 12.06
C ALA A 394 -7.98 -4.47 13.37
N ALA A 395 -8.95 -3.58 13.28
CA ALA A 395 -9.77 -3.22 14.43
C ALA A 395 -10.89 -4.24 14.60
N ILE A 396 -11.26 -4.52 15.85
CA ILE A 396 -12.37 -5.40 16.23
C ILE A 396 -13.14 -4.81 17.40
N LYS A 397 -14.36 -5.32 17.62
CA LYS A 397 -15.11 -5.09 18.85
C LYS A 397 -15.30 -6.40 19.60
N VAL A 398 -14.86 -6.42 20.85
CA VAL A 398 -15.04 -7.56 21.76
C VAL A 398 -16.03 -7.14 22.82
N ARG A 399 -17.22 -7.75 22.84
CA ARG A 399 -18.30 -7.42 23.78
C ARG A 399 -18.66 -5.93 23.84
N GLY A 400 -18.60 -5.24 22.69
CA GLY A 400 -18.90 -3.81 22.57
C GLY A 400 -17.72 -2.88 22.84
N THR A 401 -16.57 -3.40 23.29
CA THR A 401 -15.36 -2.64 23.53
C THR A 401 -14.41 -2.72 22.33
N ASP A 402 -13.91 -1.56 21.90
CA ASP A 402 -12.92 -1.47 20.84
C ASP A 402 -11.59 -2.15 21.24
N ALA A 403 -11.04 -2.94 20.31
CA ALA A 403 -9.73 -3.54 20.43
C ALA A 403 -9.03 -3.62 19.07
N ASP A 404 -7.72 -3.72 19.09
CA ASP A 404 -6.94 -4.08 17.91
C ASP A 404 -6.63 -5.58 17.96
N ILE A 405 -6.76 -6.28 16.84
CA ILE A 405 -6.28 -7.66 16.68
C ILE A 405 -5.05 -7.67 15.79
N LEU A 406 -4.05 -8.43 16.20
CA LEU A 406 -2.79 -8.61 15.52
C LEU A 406 -2.52 -10.10 15.34
N TYR A 407 -2.44 -10.53 14.09
CA TYR A 407 -1.90 -11.82 13.69
C TYR A 407 -0.44 -11.61 13.37
N PHE A 408 0.46 -12.39 13.98
CA PHE A 408 1.88 -12.25 13.72
C PHE A 408 2.58 -13.60 13.79
N ARG A 409 3.76 -13.66 13.18
CA ARG A 409 4.67 -14.80 13.31
C ARG A 409 6.03 -14.28 13.76
N ASP A 410 6.69 -15.03 14.63
CA ASP A 410 8.05 -14.71 15.05
C ASP A 410 9.06 -14.94 13.92
N THR A 411 8.77 -15.92 13.05
CA THR A 411 9.54 -16.24 11.84
C THR A 411 8.59 -16.52 10.67
N PRO A 412 9.00 -16.34 9.39
CA PRO A 412 8.13 -16.58 8.24
C PRO A 412 7.52 -18.00 8.17
N SER A 413 8.24 -19.01 8.68
CA SER A 413 7.80 -20.41 8.75
C SER A 413 7.20 -20.81 10.10
N GLY A 414 7.24 -19.92 11.11
CA GLY A 414 6.78 -20.20 12.46
C GLY A 414 5.25 -20.26 12.58
N PRO A 415 4.73 -20.83 13.69
CA PRO A 415 3.31 -20.82 13.99
C PRO A 415 2.82 -19.37 14.12
N ALA A 416 1.61 -19.12 13.63
CA ALA A 416 0.97 -17.82 13.81
C ALA A 416 0.40 -17.69 15.23
N LYS A 417 0.58 -16.51 15.83
CA LYS A 417 0.02 -16.09 17.11
C LYS A 417 -1.02 -15.01 16.88
N ILE A 418 -1.98 -14.92 17.80
CA ILE A 418 -3.02 -13.88 17.80
C ILE A 418 -2.88 -13.07 19.08
N ALA A 419 -2.75 -11.76 18.96
CA ALA A 419 -2.83 -10.83 20.07
C ALA A 419 -4.05 -9.93 19.93
N VAL A 420 -4.81 -9.77 21.00
CA VAL A 420 -5.93 -8.83 21.12
C VAL A 420 -5.54 -7.77 22.13
N MET A 421 -5.56 -6.52 21.69
CA MET A 421 -5.11 -5.35 22.43
C MET A 421 -6.30 -4.43 22.67
N PRO A 422 -7.06 -4.62 23.75
CA PRO A 422 -8.20 -3.78 24.06
C PRO A 422 -7.77 -2.33 24.31
N LYS A 423 -8.60 -1.37 23.90
CA LYS A 423 -8.40 0.07 24.18
C LYS A 423 -8.82 0.44 25.61
N ALA A 424 -9.83 -0.26 26.13
CA ALA A 424 -10.25 -0.20 27.53
C ALA A 424 -10.42 -1.63 28.06
N PHE A 425 -10.01 -1.87 29.31
CA PHE A 425 -10.11 -3.19 29.89
C PHE A 425 -10.50 -3.12 31.36
N LYS A 426 -11.55 -3.86 31.71
CA LYS A 426 -11.93 -4.13 33.09
C LYS A 426 -12.25 -5.60 33.20
N LEU A 427 -11.59 -6.30 34.11
CA LEU A 427 -11.73 -7.76 34.19
C LEU A 427 -13.17 -8.18 34.55
N ALA A 428 -13.87 -7.37 35.34
CA ALA A 428 -15.27 -7.61 35.73
C ALA A 428 -16.25 -7.58 34.53
N ASP A 429 -15.94 -6.86 33.45
CA ASP A 429 -16.79 -6.81 32.26
C ASP A 429 -16.77 -8.16 31.51
N TYR A 430 -15.64 -8.86 31.59
CA TYR A 430 -15.46 -10.19 31.01
C TYR A 430 -15.87 -11.32 31.98
N ILE A 431 -15.72 -11.07 33.28
CA ILE A 431 -16.01 -12.02 34.36
C ILE A 431 -16.95 -11.37 35.38
N PRO A 432 -18.28 -11.40 35.17
CA PRO A 432 -19.23 -10.67 36.01
C PRO A 432 -19.19 -11.03 37.51
N VAL A 433 -18.74 -12.23 37.88
CA VAL A 433 -18.59 -12.63 39.31
C VAL A 433 -17.50 -11.85 40.04
N LEU A 434 -16.63 -11.15 39.31
CA LEU A 434 -15.64 -10.26 39.91
C LEU A 434 -16.23 -8.89 40.27
N ALA A 435 -17.45 -8.56 39.86
CA ALA A 435 -18.11 -7.32 40.27
C ALA A 435 -18.23 -7.27 41.79
N GLY A 436 -17.83 -6.16 42.41
CA GLY A 436 -17.78 -6.00 43.87
C GLY A 436 -16.68 -6.79 44.59
N THR A 437 -15.87 -7.59 43.88
CA THR A 437 -14.66 -8.19 44.46
C THR A 437 -13.52 -7.17 44.52
N PRO A 438 -12.44 -7.42 45.28
CA PRO A 438 -11.27 -6.54 45.30
C PRO A 438 -10.64 -6.28 43.92
N MET A 439 -10.88 -7.17 42.95
CA MET A 439 -10.39 -7.02 41.57
C MET A 439 -11.18 -5.97 40.77
N ASP A 440 -12.42 -5.68 41.17
CA ASP A 440 -13.29 -4.69 40.49
C ASP A 440 -12.76 -3.26 40.64
N ALA A 441 -12.02 -3.01 41.73
CA ALA A 441 -11.41 -1.72 42.03
C ALA A 441 -10.08 -1.48 41.27
N ALA A 442 -9.52 -2.50 40.62
CA ALA A 442 -8.26 -2.38 39.92
C ALA A 442 -8.44 -1.65 38.57
N SER A 443 -7.47 -0.82 38.20
CA SER A 443 -7.33 -0.31 36.83
C SER A 443 -6.28 -1.10 36.06
N PHE A 444 -6.46 -1.21 34.75
CA PHE A 444 -5.63 -2.03 33.88
C PHE A 444 -5.10 -1.21 32.70
N ASP A 445 -3.78 -1.20 32.55
CA ASP A 445 -3.07 -0.51 31.47
C ASP A 445 -2.31 -1.51 30.60
N ASN A 446 -2.09 -1.16 29.33
CA ASN A 446 -1.25 -1.92 28.39
C ASN A 446 -1.65 -3.40 28.23
N MET A 447 -2.94 -3.68 28.36
CA MET A 447 -3.45 -5.05 28.30
C MET A 447 -3.27 -5.66 26.91
N SER A 448 -2.83 -6.92 26.89
CA SER A 448 -2.67 -7.76 25.70
C SER A 448 -3.10 -9.19 26.03
N LEU A 449 -4.05 -9.72 25.26
CA LEU A 449 -4.51 -11.10 25.36
C LEU A 449 -3.94 -11.89 24.19
N ILE A 450 -3.07 -12.87 24.46
CA ILE A 450 -2.32 -13.57 23.42
C ILE A 450 -2.69 -15.05 23.41
N TRP A 451 -3.23 -15.51 22.30
CA TRP A 451 -3.55 -16.90 22.08
C TRP A 451 -2.37 -17.65 21.47
N VAL A 452 -2.01 -18.77 22.11
CA VAL A 452 -0.91 -19.65 21.73
C VAL A 452 -1.46 -21.06 21.49
N GLY A 453 -1.14 -21.65 20.34
CA GLY A 453 -1.62 -22.99 19.98
C GLY A 453 -1.14 -24.11 20.92
N ALA A 454 -1.84 -25.23 20.93
CA ALA A 454 -1.44 -26.42 21.68
C ALA A 454 -0.02 -26.87 21.30
N GLY A 455 0.83 -27.15 22.30
CA GLY A 455 2.23 -27.55 22.10
C GLY A 455 3.16 -26.44 21.63
N GLN A 456 2.70 -25.19 21.49
CA GLN A 456 3.50 -24.05 21.03
C GLN A 456 3.94 -23.13 22.16
N GLY A 457 3.99 -23.65 23.40
CA GLY A 457 4.40 -22.88 24.56
C GLY A 457 5.88 -22.48 24.49
N GLN A 458 6.21 -21.31 25.03
CA GLN A 458 7.57 -20.77 25.07
C GLN A 458 7.81 -20.11 26.44
N ASN A 459 8.96 -20.36 27.04
CA ASN A 459 9.33 -19.77 28.31
C ASN A 459 10.35 -18.65 28.09
N ASN A 460 10.33 -17.64 28.96
CA ASN A 460 11.30 -16.55 29.03
C ASN A 460 11.53 -15.82 27.69
N VAL A 461 10.44 -15.59 26.93
CA VAL A 461 10.48 -14.83 25.69
C VAL A 461 10.74 -13.36 26.03
N ALA A 462 11.78 -12.79 25.43
CA ALA A 462 12.10 -11.38 25.61
C ALA A 462 11.03 -10.49 24.95
N ALA A 463 10.42 -9.56 25.68
CA ALA A 463 9.43 -8.64 25.11
C ALA A 463 10.00 -7.85 23.91
N THR A 464 11.29 -7.54 23.95
CA THR A 464 12.04 -6.84 22.89
C THR A 464 12.28 -7.68 21.64
N SER A 465 12.08 -9.01 21.68
CA SER A 465 12.16 -9.88 20.50
C SER A 465 10.91 -9.80 19.62
N ILE A 466 9.82 -9.25 20.13
CA ILE A 466 8.59 -9.02 19.37
C ILE A 466 8.79 -7.81 18.46
N THR A 467 8.76 -8.04 17.15
CA THR A 467 9.03 -6.98 16.15
C THR A 467 7.84 -6.05 15.91
N GLN A 468 6.63 -6.46 16.32
CA GLN A 468 5.42 -5.68 16.19
C GLN A 468 5.33 -4.64 17.30
N LYS A 469 5.83 -3.43 17.03
CA LYS A 469 6.00 -2.35 18.00
C LYS A 469 4.80 -2.09 18.93
N PRO A 470 3.54 -1.96 18.46
CA PRO A 470 2.40 -1.73 19.35
C PRO A 470 2.21 -2.84 20.41
N LEU A 471 2.51 -4.09 20.04
CA LEU A 471 2.45 -5.22 20.95
C LEU A 471 3.67 -5.25 21.87
N ALA A 472 4.87 -5.04 21.32
CA ALA A 472 6.13 -5.04 22.08
C ALA A 472 6.14 -3.98 23.19
N ASP A 473 5.63 -2.77 22.91
CA ASP A 473 5.53 -1.67 23.87
C ASP A 473 4.62 -2.06 25.06
N ARG A 474 3.49 -2.74 24.78
CA ARG A 474 2.58 -3.23 25.82
C ARG A 474 3.21 -4.35 26.65
N LEU A 475 3.87 -5.30 25.99
CA LEU A 475 4.50 -6.46 26.64
C LEU A 475 5.68 -6.07 27.51
N THR A 476 6.45 -5.05 27.13
CA THR A 476 7.58 -4.54 27.93
C THR A 476 7.11 -4.02 29.29
N ALA A 477 5.88 -3.51 29.39
CA ALA A 477 5.29 -3.08 30.66
C ALA A 477 4.92 -4.28 31.57
N ALA A 478 4.70 -5.48 31.01
CA ALA A 478 4.40 -6.70 31.76
C ALA A 478 5.65 -7.44 32.26
N GLY A 479 6.82 -7.14 31.68
CA GLY A 479 8.12 -7.69 32.12
C GLY A 479 9.12 -7.88 30.99
N THR A 480 10.36 -8.21 31.35
CA THR A 480 11.44 -8.46 30.38
C THR A 480 11.46 -9.89 29.84
N GLY A 481 11.06 -10.87 30.66
CA GLY A 481 10.91 -12.28 30.29
C GLY A 481 9.47 -12.75 30.48
N LEU A 482 8.87 -13.24 29.41
CA LEU A 482 7.45 -13.60 29.33
C LEU A 482 7.27 -15.08 29.00
N ASP A 483 6.44 -15.76 29.79
CA ASP A 483 6.08 -17.13 29.54
C ASP A 483 4.76 -17.18 28.76
N PHE A 484 4.82 -17.75 27.57
CA PHE A 484 3.69 -18.01 26.70
C PHE A 484 3.25 -19.47 26.88
N LYS A 485 2.21 -19.70 27.67
CA LYS A 485 1.63 -21.03 27.85
C LYS A 485 0.64 -21.33 26.73
N PRO A 486 0.40 -22.60 26.35
CA PRO A 486 -0.70 -22.95 25.45
C PRO A 486 -2.05 -22.42 25.96
N GLY A 487 -2.89 -21.93 25.06
CA GLY A 487 -4.16 -21.26 25.39
C GLY A 487 -4.05 -19.74 25.41
N LEU A 488 -4.93 -19.09 26.18
CA LEU A 488 -5.03 -17.63 26.25
C LEU A 488 -4.19 -17.09 27.41
N ASN A 489 -3.19 -16.29 27.06
CA ASN A 489 -2.29 -15.61 27.99
C ASN A 489 -2.75 -14.16 28.16
N LEU A 490 -2.66 -13.64 29.38
CA LEU A 490 -3.00 -12.28 29.73
C LEU A 490 -1.74 -11.55 30.19
N PHE A 491 -1.42 -10.43 29.55
CA PHE A 491 -0.31 -9.55 29.91
C PHE A 491 -0.79 -8.11 30.07
N GLY A 492 -0.17 -7.35 30.97
CA GLY A 492 -0.39 -5.91 31.09
C GLY A 492 0.11 -5.38 32.43
N VAL A 493 -0.54 -4.34 32.93
CA VAL A 493 -0.24 -3.74 34.23
C VAL A 493 -1.54 -3.52 34.99
N ALA A 494 -1.59 -3.99 36.23
CA ALA A 494 -2.71 -3.73 37.15
C ALA A 494 -2.30 -2.69 38.19
N THR A 495 -3.18 -1.73 38.46
CA THR A 495 -3.00 -0.76 39.54
C THR A 495 -4.13 -0.91 40.55
N PHE A 496 -3.78 -1.09 41.82
CA PHE A 496 -4.74 -1.27 42.90
C PHE A 496 -4.83 0.01 43.75
N PRO A 497 -6.04 0.54 44.02
CA PRO A 497 -6.22 1.59 45.01
C PRO A 497 -5.77 1.10 46.39
N ALA A 498 -5.10 1.94 47.18
CA ALA A 498 -4.64 1.60 48.52
C ALA A 498 -5.81 1.23 49.47
N THR A 499 -7.00 1.78 49.22
CA THR A 499 -8.23 1.52 49.98
C THR A 499 -8.92 0.21 49.59
N SER A 500 -8.49 -0.47 48.52
CA SER A 500 -9.00 -1.79 48.15
C SER A 500 -8.39 -2.88 49.04
N ASP A 501 -9.00 -4.05 49.09
CA ASP A 501 -8.50 -5.16 49.91
C ASP A 501 -7.14 -5.66 49.44
N ILE A 502 -6.93 -5.72 48.11
CA ILE A 502 -5.62 -6.05 47.54
C ILE A 502 -4.62 -4.94 47.87
N GLY A 503 -5.00 -3.67 47.76
CA GLY A 503 -4.15 -2.54 48.15
C GLY A 503 -3.74 -2.61 49.62
N THR A 504 -4.69 -2.90 50.51
CA THR A 504 -4.47 -3.08 51.95
C THR A 504 -3.49 -4.22 52.23
N LEU A 505 -3.68 -5.36 51.56
CA LEU A 505 -2.77 -6.50 51.66
C LEU A 505 -1.36 -6.14 51.19
N LEU A 506 -1.23 -5.51 50.01
CA LEU A 506 0.04 -5.11 49.41
C LEU A 506 0.80 -4.10 50.30
N THR A 507 0.14 -3.06 50.79
CA THR A 507 0.74 -2.10 51.74
C THR A 507 1.13 -2.80 53.03
N GLY A 508 0.33 -3.76 53.50
CA GLY A 508 0.59 -4.52 54.71
C GLY A 508 1.78 -5.46 54.63
N VAL A 509 2.17 -5.92 53.43
CA VAL A 509 3.41 -6.66 53.18
C VAL A 509 4.59 -5.75 52.79
N GLY A 510 4.42 -4.42 52.90
CA GLY A 510 5.48 -3.44 52.71
C GLY A 510 5.62 -2.87 51.30
N MET A 511 4.64 -3.07 50.41
CA MET A 511 4.68 -2.49 49.06
C MET A 511 4.33 -1.00 49.08
N THR A 512 5.18 -0.21 48.41
CA THR A 512 4.99 1.23 48.22
C THR A 512 4.38 1.55 46.85
N SER A 513 4.67 0.73 45.83
CA SER A 513 4.00 0.79 44.53
C SER A 513 2.90 -0.26 44.46
N LEU A 514 1.69 0.17 44.14
CA LEU A 514 0.53 -0.71 43.89
C LEU A 514 0.24 -0.89 42.39
N LYS A 515 1.16 -0.41 41.54
CA LYS A 515 1.17 -0.62 40.10
C LYS A 515 2.10 -1.78 39.79
N LEU A 516 1.53 -2.91 39.39
CA LEU A 516 2.22 -4.20 39.28
C LEU A 516 2.08 -4.77 37.87
N PRO A 517 3.17 -5.32 37.29
CA PRO A 517 3.07 -6.08 36.06
C PRO A 517 2.14 -7.29 36.24
N LEU A 518 1.29 -7.55 35.25
CA LEU A 518 0.33 -8.64 35.25
C LEU A 518 0.71 -9.64 34.15
N ARG A 519 0.79 -10.91 34.53
CA ARG A 519 1.02 -12.03 33.60
C ARG A 519 0.28 -13.28 34.06
N GLY A 520 -0.21 -14.09 33.14
CA GLY A 520 -0.87 -15.35 33.50
C GLY A 520 -1.73 -15.93 32.40
N THR A 521 -2.58 -16.87 32.77
CA THR A 521 -3.52 -17.55 31.85
C THR A 521 -4.95 -17.40 32.32
N ILE A 522 -5.86 -17.44 31.36
CA ILE A 522 -7.30 -17.32 31.58
C ILE A 522 -8.05 -18.13 30.50
N ALA A 523 -9.22 -18.69 30.79
CA ALA A 523 -10.00 -19.37 29.75
C ALA A 523 -10.52 -18.40 28.67
N GLY A 524 -10.48 -18.84 27.41
CA GLY A 524 -11.12 -18.15 26.28
C GLY A 524 -12.64 -17.99 26.44
N ALA A 525 -13.28 -18.78 27.32
CA ALA A 525 -14.69 -18.62 27.69
C ALA A 525 -15.05 -17.19 28.17
N MET A 526 -14.07 -16.39 28.61
CA MET A 526 -14.27 -14.98 28.99
C MET A 526 -14.86 -14.10 27.87
N PHE A 527 -14.74 -14.54 26.61
CA PHE A 527 -15.24 -13.82 25.44
C PHE A 527 -16.62 -14.29 24.97
N SER A 528 -17.16 -15.36 25.55
CA SER A 528 -18.50 -15.85 25.18
C SER A 528 -19.60 -14.88 25.62
N THR A 529 -20.56 -14.62 24.73
CA THR A 529 -21.78 -13.89 25.04
C THR A 529 -22.77 -14.84 25.73
N GLY A 530 -23.34 -14.42 26.87
CA GLY A 530 -24.33 -15.24 27.60
C GLY A 530 -23.77 -16.26 28.59
N GLY A 531 -22.53 -16.10 29.06
CA GLY A 531 -21.89 -17.02 30.01
C GLY A 531 -22.65 -17.19 31.34
N GLY A 532 -23.51 -18.21 31.41
CA GLY A 532 -24.11 -18.70 32.66
C GLY A 532 -23.09 -19.34 33.60
N ALA A 533 -23.56 -20.09 34.60
CA ALA A 533 -22.71 -20.72 35.62
C ALA A 533 -21.56 -21.58 35.04
N THR A 534 -21.75 -22.21 33.87
CA THR A 534 -20.73 -23.05 33.21
C THR A 534 -19.52 -22.25 32.72
N ALA A 535 -19.73 -21.14 32.01
CA ALA A 535 -18.64 -20.29 31.54
C ALA A 535 -17.90 -19.64 32.72
N ARG A 536 -18.65 -19.23 33.76
CA ARG A 536 -18.08 -18.74 35.01
C ARG A 536 -17.13 -19.76 35.64
N ASN A 537 -17.58 -21.00 35.82
CA ASN A 537 -16.78 -22.04 36.45
C ASN A 537 -15.53 -22.35 35.62
N ALA A 538 -15.65 -22.44 34.30
CA ALA A 538 -14.51 -22.66 33.41
C ALA A 538 -13.45 -21.54 33.49
N ILE A 539 -13.88 -20.29 33.66
CA ILE A 539 -12.95 -19.16 33.85
C ILE A 539 -12.25 -19.26 35.20
N LEU A 540 -12.99 -19.52 36.29
CA LEU A 540 -12.39 -19.65 37.62
C LEU A 540 -11.48 -20.88 37.75
N ASP A 541 -11.80 -21.99 37.06
CA ASP A 541 -10.99 -23.20 37.03
C ASP A 541 -9.62 -23.01 36.36
N THR A 542 -9.50 -21.98 35.51
CA THR A 542 -8.29 -21.72 34.70
C THR A 542 -7.63 -20.39 35.02
N LEU A 543 -8.22 -19.61 35.95
CA LEU A 543 -7.68 -18.33 36.38
C LEU A 543 -6.41 -18.56 37.18
N ASP A 544 -5.28 -18.19 36.58
CA ASP A 544 -3.96 -18.23 37.20
C ASP A 544 -3.23 -16.95 36.76
N LEU A 545 -3.34 -15.91 37.59
CA LEU A 545 -2.69 -14.64 37.35
C LEU A 545 -1.62 -14.41 38.42
N THR A 546 -0.44 -14.02 37.95
CA THR A 546 0.73 -13.74 38.76
C THR A 546 1.19 -12.32 38.52
N LEU A 547 1.34 -11.56 39.60
CA LEU A 547 1.89 -10.22 39.57
C LEU A 547 3.19 -10.20 40.38
N PRO A 548 4.36 -10.07 39.73
CA PRO A 548 5.64 -10.02 40.42
C PRO A 548 5.72 -8.83 41.38
N LEU A 549 6.25 -9.08 42.57
CA LEU A 549 6.49 -8.08 43.60
C LEU A 549 8.00 -7.85 43.76
N GLY A 550 8.34 -6.72 44.38
CA GLY A 550 9.70 -6.51 44.88
C GLY A 550 9.93 -7.21 46.22
N ALA A 551 11.05 -6.88 46.87
CA ALA A 551 11.39 -7.34 48.20
C ALA A 551 10.27 -7.05 49.22
N LEU A 552 9.78 -8.08 49.90
CA LEU A 552 8.73 -7.94 50.90
C LEU A 552 9.33 -7.42 52.22
N LYS A 553 8.71 -6.39 52.78
CA LYS A 553 9.13 -5.79 54.06
C LYS A 553 7.91 -5.47 54.92
N PRO A 554 7.19 -6.50 55.41
CA PRO A 554 5.97 -6.26 56.18
C PRO A 554 6.30 -5.43 57.44
N PRO A 555 5.61 -4.30 57.68
CA PRO A 555 5.91 -3.44 58.83
C PRO A 555 5.75 -4.19 60.15
N GLY A 556 6.73 -4.05 61.05
CA GLY A 556 6.75 -4.70 62.37
C GLY A 556 7.07 -6.20 62.34
N MET A 557 7.39 -6.78 61.18
CA MET A 557 7.76 -8.19 61.08
C MET A 557 9.09 -8.46 61.80
N PRO A 558 9.20 -9.54 62.59
CA PRO A 558 10.45 -9.87 63.26
C PRO A 558 11.59 -10.13 62.27
N ALA A 559 12.78 -9.62 62.57
CA ALA A 559 13.95 -9.70 61.69
C ALA A 559 14.50 -11.12 61.47
N TYR A 560 14.04 -12.12 62.23
CA TYR A 560 14.43 -13.52 62.03
C TYR A 560 13.66 -14.22 60.89
N LEU A 561 12.63 -13.58 60.33
CA LEU A 561 11.91 -14.05 59.14
C LEU A 561 12.49 -13.37 57.90
N ASN A 562 13.24 -14.13 57.09
CA ASN A 562 13.86 -13.61 55.87
C ASN A 562 13.03 -14.01 54.65
N PHE A 563 12.65 -13.05 53.82
CA PHE A 563 11.92 -13.31 52.57
C PHE A 563 12.90 -13.49 51.41
N ALA A 564 12.55 -14.35 50.45
CA ALA A 564 13.42 -14.66 49.30
C ALA A 564 13.45 -13.56 48.22
N ASP A 565 12.74 -12.46 48.43
CA ASP A 565 12.62 -11.31 47.51
C ASP A 565 12.13 -11.72 46.11
N LYS A 566 11.31 -12.77 46.05
CA LYS A 566 10.64 -13.26 44.83
C LYS A 566 9.14 -13.29 45.00
N GLY A 567 8.62 -12.38 45.82
CA GLY A 567 7.21 -12.27 46.13
C GLY A 567 6.35 -12.16 44.87
N ILE A 568 5.18 -12.76 44.91
CA ILE A 568 4.14 -12.62 43.88
C ILE A 568 2.80 -12.34 44.54
N LEU A 569 2.00 -11.47 43.95
CA LEU A 569 0.56 -11.47 44.18
C LEU A 569 -0.05 -12.49 43.21
N HIS A 570 -0.63 -13.55 43.77
CA HIS A 570 -1.27 -14.62 43.04
C HIS A 570 -2.79 -14.47 43.13
N LEU A 571 -3.45 -14.54 41.98
CA LEU A 571 -4.90 -14.44 41.87
C LEU A 571 -5.42 -15.69 41.15
N ASP A 572 -6.24 -16.47 41.84
CA ASP A 572 -6.76 -17.74 41.37
C ASP A 572 -8.24 -17.93 41.72
N GLY A 573 -8.90 -18.83 41.01
CA GLY A 573 -10.20 -19.35 41.43
C GLY A 573 -10.01 -20.55 42.36
N ALA A 574 -10.89 -20.69 43.36
CA ALA A 574 -10.91 -21.84 44.26
C ALA A 574 -12.27 -22.52 44.28
N ASN A 575 -12.28 -23.83 44.59
CA ASN A 575 -13.49 -24.57 44.93
C ASN A 575 -13.50 -24.86 46.42
N THR A 576 -14.44 -24.28 47.15
CA THR A 576 -14.66 -24.62 48.54
C THR A 576 -16.09 -25.13 48.68
N ASN A 577 -16.24 -26.42 48.99
CA ASN A 577 -17.55 -27.06 49.21
C ASN A 577 -18.56 -26.87 48.06
N GLY A 578 -18.09 -26.91 46.81
CA GLY A 578 -18.92 -26.75 45.62
C GLY A 578 -19.22 -25.29 45.26
N GLN A 579 -18.80 -24.32 46.07
CA GLN A 579 -18.85 -22.90 45.75
C GLN A 579 -17.52 -22.42 45.19
N ARG A 580 -17.58 -21.81 44.00
CA ARG A 580 -16.42 -21.22 43.35
C ARG A 580 -16.20 -19.78 43.83
N THR A 581 -15.02 -19.51 44.36
CA THR A 581 -14.65 -18.19 44.91
C THR A 581 -13.38 -17.66 44.25
N PHE A 582 -13.25 -16.33 44.22
CA PHE A 582 -12.03 -15.65 43.81
C PHE A 582 -11.10 -15.50 45.02
N GLN A 583 -9.83 -15.83 44.86
CA GLN A 583 -8.82 -15.71 45.92
C GLN A 583 -7.66 -14.84 45.48
N TYR A 584 -7.07 -14.13 46.44
CA TYR A 584 -5.88 -13.31 46.26
C TYR A 584 -4.94 -13.52 47.44
N ARG A 585 -3.67 -13.83 47.15
CA ARG A 585 -2.65 -14.11 48.18
C ARG A 585 -1.30 -13.53 47.74
N VAL A 586 -0.55 -12.95 48.68
CA VAL A 586 0.86 -12.61 48.42
C VAL A 586 1.71 -13.80 48.84
N LYS A 587 2.40 -14.45 47.90
CA LYS A 587 3.24 -15.61 48.15
C LYS A 587 4.71 -15.23 48.08
N ASP A 588 5.51 -15.74 48.99
CA ASP A 588 6.99 -15.68 48.94
C ASP A 588 7.58 -16.82 49.75
N ALA A 589 8.82 -17.21 49.45
CA ALA A 589 9.55 -18.15 50.28
C ALA A 589 10.09 -17.44 51.53
N ILE A 590 9.97 -18.10 52.68
CA ILE A 590 10.36 -17.55 53.98
C ILE A 590 11.39 -18.46 54.62
N ASP A 591 12.54 -17.92 54.90
CA ASP A 591 13.65 -18.62 55.53
C ASP A 591 13.67 -18.31 57.03
N ILE A 592 13.65 -19.37 57.85
CA ILE A 592 13.82 -19.30 59.30
C ILE A 592 15.04 -20.13 59.69
N THR A 593 15.88 -19.60 60.56
CA THR A 593 16.99 -20.34 61.16
C THR A 593 16.72 -20.59 62.64
N VAL A 594 16.65 -21.85 63.03
CA VAL A 594 16.46 -22.29 64.41
C VAL A 594 17.62 -23.22 64.79
N ALA A 595 18.32 -22.92 65.89
CA ALA A 595 19.46 -23.71 66.37
C ALA A 595 20.52 -24.02 65.28
N GLY A 596 20.78 -23.06 64.37
CA GLY A 596 21.76 -23.20 63.29
C GLY A 596 21.29 -24.00 62.07
N LYS A 597 20.05 -24.52 62.07
CA LYS A 597 19.43 -25.17 60.90
C LYS A 597 18.41 -24.25 60.23
N LYS A 598 18.41 -24.24 58.90
CA LYS A 598 17.54 -23.43 58.06
C LYS A 598 16.35 -24.27 57.58
N ALA A 599 15.14 -23.72 57.68
CA ALA A 599 13.95 -24.24 57.01
C ALA A 599 13.36 -23.15 56.11
N THR A 600 12.96 -23.53 54.89
CA THR A 600 12.33 -22.66 53.90
C THR A 600 10.85 -23.00 53.80
N PHE A 601 10.00 -22.05 54.14
CA PHE A 601 8.55 -22.17 54.08
C PHE A 601 8.00 -21.56 52.79
N ALA A 602 7.03 -22.22 52.17
CA ALA A 602 6.16 -21.60 51.18
C ALA A 602 5.15 -20.71 51.92
N GLY A 603 5.46 -19.42 52.03
CA GLY A 603 4.64 -18.43 52.72
C GLY A 603 3.54 -17.87 51.83
N ALA A 604 2.38 -17.61 52.43
CA ALA A 604 1.25 -16.95 51.80
C ALA A 604 0.59 -15.98 52.78
N PHE A 605 0.58 -14.70 52.44
CA PHE A 605 -0.20 -13.69 53.12
C PHE A 605 -1.62 -13.60 52.55
N SER A 606 -2.59 -13.49 53.45
CA SER A 606 -4.01 -13.27 53.13
C SER A 606 -4.59 -12.15 53.98
N LEU A 607 -5.63 -11.51 53.46
CA LEU A 607 -6.42 -10.55 54.22
C LEU A 607 -7.64 -11.27 54.81
N ASN A 608 -7.77 -11.26 56.13
CA ASN A 608 -8.94 -11.77 56.83
C ASN A 608 -9.80 -10.59 57.32
N LYS A 609 -11.09 -10.61 56.98
CA LYS A 609 -12.05 -9.58 57.38
C LYS A 609 -13.04 -10.14 58.39
N THR A 610 -13.08 -9.53 59.57
CA THR A 610 -14.09 -9.81 60.60
C THR A 610 -14.85 -8.51 60.90
N GLY A 611 -16.06 -8.39 60.33
CA GLY A 611 -16.82 -7.14 60.39
C GLY A 611 -16.10 -5.99 59.66
N GLN A 612 -15.84 -4.88 60.35
CA GLN A 612 -15.11 -3.72 59.82
C GLN A 612 -13.58 -3.83 60.00
N GLN A 613 -13.10 -4.83 60.74
CA GLN A 613 -11.67 -5.02 60.98
C GLN A 613 -11.06 -5.91 59.90
N SER A 614 -9.89 -5.50 59.40
CA SER A 614 -9.10 -6.27 58.45
C SER A 614 -7.75 -6.60 59.08
N ASN A 615 -7.45 -7.89 59.22
CA ASN A 615 -6.18 -8.39 59.72
C ASN A 615 -5.42 -9.10 58.61
N ILE A 616 -4.09 -9.01 58.64
CA ILE A 616 -3.24 -9.72 57.70
C ILE A 616 -2.68 -10.94 58.41
N GLU A 617 -2.83 -12.07 57.76
CA GLU A 617 -2.33 -13.36 58.22
C GLU A 617 -1.26 -13.86 57.25
N LEU A 618 -0.26 -14.53 57.78
CA LEU A 618 0.78 -15.23 57.06
C LEU A 618 0.72 -16.70 57.44
N ASN A 619 0.54 -17.57 56.46
CA ASN A 619 0.62 -19.01 56.65
C ASN A 619 1.78 -19.56 55.83
N GLY A 620 2.61 -20.40 56.43
CA GLY A 620 3.78 -21.02 55.81
C GLY A 620 3.77 -22.52 56.03
N THR A 621 4.03 -23.28 54.97
CA THR A 621 4.20 -24.73 55.05
C THR A 621 5.59 -25.09 54.52
N THR A 622 6.21 -26.12 55.08
CA THR A 622 7.49 -26.62 54.61
C THR A 622 7.54 -28.14 54.64
N THR A 623 8.35 -28.71 53.76
CA THR A 623 8.77 -30.11 53.81
C THR A 623 10.08 -30.30 54.56
N ASP A 624 10.73 -29.21 54.95
CA ASP A 624 11.97 -29.25 55.72
C ASP A 624 11.69 -29.70 57.15
N SER A 625 12.68 -30.36 57.75
CA SER A 625 12.65 -30.79 59.15
C SER A 625 13.66 -29.97 59.96
N LEU A 626 13.25 -29.52 61.14
CA LEU A 626 14.13 -28.86 62.10
C LEU A 626 14.42 -29.82 63.26
N SER A 627 15.68 -29.81 63.70
CA SER A 627 16.10 -30.52 64.92
C SER A 627 16.19 -29.55 66.07
N PHE A 628 15.48 -29.84 67.16
CA PHE A 628 15.52 -29.01 68.36
C PHE A 628 16.49 -29.61 69.38
N PRO A 629 17.45 -28.83 69.91
CA PRO A 629 18.30 -29.28 71.00
C PRO A 629 17.48 -29.37 72.29
N GLY A 630 17.62 -30.48 73.01
CA GLY A 630 16.93 -30.73 74.29
C GLY A 630 17.59 -31.87 75.05
N PHE A 631 17.01 -32.27 76.20
CA PHE A 631 17.49 -33.40 77.02
C PHE A 631 17.55 -34.71 76.20
N THR A 632 16.65 -34.84 75.22
CA THR A 632 16.72 -35.75 74.08
C THR A 632 16.41 -34.95 72.83
N ALA A 633 17.30 -34.97 71.83
CA ALA A 633 17.05 -34.31 70.55
C ALA A 633 15.88 -34.98 69.83
N PHE A 634 15.09 -34.18 69.12
CA PHE A 634 14.01 -34.67 68.29
C PHE A 634 13.95 -33.87 66.98
N ASP A 635 13.43 -34.53 65.94
CA ASP A 635 13.22 -33.96 64.61
C ASP A 635 11.72 -33.76 64.38
N THR A 636 11.38 -32.65 63.73
CA THR A 636 9.99 -32.40 63.35
C THR A 636 9.59 -33.25 62.15
N LYS A 637 8.43 -33.89 62.24
CA LYS A 637 7.74 -34.60 61.14
C LYS A 637 6.95 -33.66 60.26
N THR A 638 6.26 -32.70 60.88
CA THR A 638 5.58 -31.60 60.19
C THR A 638 6.00 -30.29 60.82
N LEU A 639 6.02 -29.24 60.03
CA LEU A 639 6.38 -27.91 60.48
C LEU A 639 5.55 -26.86 59.70
N GLY A 640 4.86 -26.02 60.44
CA GLY A 640 4.02 -24.94 59.92
C GLY A 640 4.31 -23.64 60.65
N LEU A 641 4.15 -22.54 59.92
CA LEU A 641 4.31 -21.18 60.39
C LEU A 641 2.97 -20.46 60.25
N ASN A 642 2.47 -19.86 61.32
CA ASN A 642 1.31 -18.99 61.27
C ASN A 642 1.65 -17.67 61.94
N ALA A 643 1.44 -16.54 61.29
CA ALA A 643 1.59 -15.24 61.91
C ALA A 643 0.38 -14.35 61.63
N ALA A 644 -0.08 -13.64 62.65
CA ALA A 644 -1.18 -12.70 62.53
C ALA A 644 -0.73 -11.31 62.97
N ARG A 645 -1.14 -10.30 62.21
CA ARG A 645 -0.88 -8.90 62.53
C ARG A 645 -2.04 -8.30 63.32
N ASN A 646 -1.74 -7.74 64.49
CA ASN A 646 -2.67 -6.93 65.27
C ASN A 646 -2.05 -5.54 65.47
N GLY A 647 -2.61 -4.52 64.82
CA GLY A 647 -1.98 -3.19 64.72
C GLY A 647 -0.63 -3.25 64.01
N ASN A 648 0.46 -2.84 64.68
CA ASN A 648 1.83 -2.89 64.15
C ASN A 648 2.67 -4.06 64.69
N VAL A 649 2.06 -5.00 65.39
CA VAL A 649 2.77 -6.13 66.01
C VAL A 649 2.35 -7.43 65.34
N TRP A 650 3.33 -8.26 64.99
CA TRP A 650 3.12 -9.61 64.49
C TRP A 650 3.24 -10.61 65.63
N THR A 651 2.23 -11.46 65.79
CA THR A 651 2.32 -12.65 66.63
C THR A 651 2.63 -13.83 65.72
N VAL A 652 3.86 -14.35 65.81
CA VAL A 652 4.33 -15.50 65.03
C VAL A 652 4.22 -16.76 65.91
N LYS A 653 3.66 -17.83 65.34
CA LYS A 653 3.54 -19.14 65.96
C LYS A 653 4.12 -20.19 65.02
N MET A 654 4.92 -21.10 65.55
CA MET A 654 5.35 -22.30 64.85
C MET A 654 4.63 -23.51 65.44
N ALA A 655 3.98 -24.29 64.60
CA ALA A 655 3.36 -25.56 64.99
C ALA A 655 4.13 -26.70 64.34
N ALA A 656 4.42 -27.74 65.10
CA ALA A 656 5.14 -28.90 64.60
C ALA A 656 4.60 -30.19 65.23
N THR A 657 4.72 -31.29 64.49
CA THR A 657 4.62 -32.63 65.07
C THR A 657 6.00 -33.25 65.11
N ALA A 658 6.31 -34.03 66.14
CA ALA A 658 7.59 -34.73 66.28
C ALA A 658 7.38 -36.11 66.91
N ALA A 659 8.38 -36.99 66.81
CA ALA A 659 8.40 -38.22 67.60
C ALA A 659 9.41 -38.10 68.73
N LEU A 660 8.97 -38.39 69.95
CA LEU A 660 9.83 -38.49 71.11
C LEU A 660 9.63 -39.86 71.77
N ASN A 661 10.69 -40.67 71.85
CA ASN A 661 10.64 -42.03 72.38
C ASN A 661 9.53 -42.90 71.76
N ASN A 662 9.41 -42.88 70.43
CA ASN A 662 8.39 -43.59 69.65
C ASN A 662 6.93 -43.17 69.93
N LYS A 663 6.71 -42.00 70.52
CA LYS A 663 5.37 -41.40 70.65
C LYS A 663 5.31 -40.08 69.89
N ASP A 664 4.20 -39.87 69.20
CA ASP A 664 3.93 -38.61 68.51
C ASP A 664 3.55 -37.53 69.52
N ILE A 665 4.13 -36.35 69.34
CA ILE A 665 3.88 -35.16 70.15
C ILE A 665 3.58 -33.97 69.23
N ASP A 666 2.64 -33.12 69.67
CA ASP A 666 2.34 -31.84 69.05
C ASP A 666 3.05 -30.72 69.82
N LEU A 667 3.71 -29.84 69.09
CA LEU A 667 4.50 -28.73 69.61
C LEU A 667 3.97 -27.43 69.05
N THR A 668 3.86 -26.40 69.90
CA THR A 668 3.55 -25.04 69.47
C THR A 668 4.48 -24.08 70.21
N ALA A 669 5.15 -23.21 69.46
CA ALA A 669 6.07 -22.18 69.96
C ALA A 669 5.63 -20.80 69.51
#